data_AF-R6Q6U8-F1
#
_entry.id   AF-R6Q6U8-F1
#
_cell.length_a   1.000
_cell.length_b   1.000
_cell.length_c   1.000
_cell.angle_alpha   90.00
_cell.angle_beta   90.00
_cell.angle_gamma   90.00
#
_symmetry.space_group_name_H-M   'P 1'
#
loop_
_entity.id
_entity.type
_entity.pdbx_description
1 polymer ?
#
loop_
_entity_poly.entity_id
_entity_poly.type
_entity_poly.pdbx_seq_one_letter_code
_entity_poly.pdbx_strand_id
1 'polypeptide(L)'
;MIELKRLRLINWHNFENVTFDCARLTYMIGVNAVGKTTILDAIRYCLTTNRNFNALGNKKSGRTLQGSVHAKQRGENAYRRPGRTVAYIGAEFWDTAKRVPFVIAVRVESEGPMQELHPGDQTWYISEDGCTLEQLPFIDPRTGAPSAKEDFKPATGRLSYTRSPSEARDRICRALGIGRASSPLGKKFNEVFQMGTSMDEIPNFREFLYQYILPQPELDLDALQGDRVELENLHAVLAEAQTRAAALETIVNDGREAAEKETAALVNRGAALLARAAADAGEDATWQGHLEAGNRQLETLNAQYEAAKNAEAEARRAYLAAHSAASASGEGAALDVMTEELARKKSALDAAARRAAGAEAAANKVTALLQSLGRSGFAIGKDLWPEALRAETLPGLTDALSGVEKPLEEQYFAARQAVADLLREQGAKRAELDAVSGGKWVYPHGDAATRVRDAVNAELQSRGMTPDAKIFCELLAVEDESWQDCVEACLGDRRFDILVPPAHYAAAKSAFVALKEKVGPISLLDTPGIRKANRRTDKIAPDSLAAQVTSENPLAAQYAETILGRIVCCDTPDTLEQYPDSATRDLLRHHPFRLERLRAPQRYIGLDARRTRAEALTAELEALAERRRAAEQTEKTLKAAYDQYQNALRGKTLEELGALWDSRAALTAARQAYTAQEQQLADCRENPMLQQLYKEEEAREKAWDAARAAVEQVGGDIRVCQKQLASCEAERKKAVETAQTSADAANAFFAKYPLLEPLARERWAALSGPDKAKPDRAVAQAAEKAQTKLDEALQLYLTGTLEPAQKAYNERYVCDYPLGLAGAEQYRAQYESLVRIDLERYAARLEQAQKDCKDRFRKDILFRMKDDIFNARRQFRELNKVMEQLTYGEEVYRFELEPSRDPQLAAFYQVIVDKGNQQMTDSDSLDNIAATADPVYERQVDELMEKIMADVDENTRARQEGRRPEGVTLSDYVDYRTYLDYDIKVTNTVSGQQAYLSRVSRDSSGGENQAPFYVAICASLLQIYQKSENSIRLVLLDEAFSKMTSDRIRPMMELFRRLQLQVLLISTVEKSTAIQPYCDITYSIVRHGDANAIAPFYRLTPPAPETEEPQKENEDE
;
A
#
# COMPACT_ATOMS: atom_id res chain seq x y z
N MET A 1 46.06 -49.57 -30.08
CA MET A 1 44.83 -49.84 -29.30
C MET A 1 45.20 -49.95 -27.83
N ILE A 2 44.34 -49.45 -26.96
CA ILE A 2 44.50 -49.56 -25.50
C ILE A 2 43.53 -50.65 -25.03
N GLU A 3 44.01 -51.67 -24.33
CA GLU A 3 43.19 -52.81 -23.89
C GLU A 3 43.17 -52.89 -22.36
N LEU A 4 41.99 -52.99 -21.75
CA LEU A 4 41.84 -53.32 -20.33
C LEU A 4 42.31 -54.76 -20.10
N LYS A 5 43.36 -54.96 -19.30
CA LYS A 5 43.93 -56.29 -19.03
C LYS A 5 43.49 -56.86 -17.71
N ARG A 6 43.39 -56.05 -16.66
CA ARG A 6 43.09 -56.54 -15.30
C ARG A 6 42.26 -55.54 -14.53
N LEU A 7 41.40 -56.06 -13.66
CA LEU A 7 40.59 -55.26 -12.75
C LEU A 7 40.78 -55.78 -11.32
N ARG A 8 41.02 -54.84 -10.38
CA ARG A 8 41.12 -55.10 -8.95
C ARG A 8 40.05 -54.31 -8.19
N LEU A 9 39.28 -54.99 -7.35
CA LEU A 9 38.21 -54.44 -6.54
C LEU A 9 38.50 -54.69 -5.07
N ILE A 10 38.59 -53.61 -4.28
CA ILE A 10 38.74 -53.64 -2.82
C ILE A 10 37.51 -52.99 -2.20
N ASN A 11 36.84 -53.71 -1.29
CA ASN A 11 35.64 -53.25 -0.61
C ASN A 11 34.57 -52.65 -1.55
N TRP A 12 34.33 -53.31 -2.68
CA TRP A 12 33.33 -52.89 -3.66
C TRP A 12 32.17 -53.88 -3.68
N HIS A 13 30.99 -53.43 -3.25
CA HIS A 13 29.84 -54.26 -2.91
C HIS A 13 30.30 -55.48 -2.08
N ASN A 14 29.88 -56.68 -2.45
CA ASN A 14 30.23 -57.91 -1.76
C ASN A 14 31.61 -58.45 -2.16
N PHE A 15 32.41 -57.71 -2.93
CA PHE A 15 33.82 -58.02 -3.23
C PHE A 15 34.73 -57.35 -2.20
N GLU A 16 35.49 -58.16 -1.45
CA GLU A 16 36.41 -57.66 -0.40
C GLU A 16 37.79 -57.33 -0.96
N ASN A 17 38.40 -58.28 -1.67
CA ASN A 17 39.66 -58.10 -2.37
C ASN A 17 39.72 -59.12 -3.52
N VAL A 18 39.33 -58.69 -4.72
CA VAL A 18 39.28 -59.56 -5.90
C VAL A 18 40.07 -58.94 -7.03
N THR A 19 40.87 -59.74 -7.71
CA THR A 19 41.56 -59.36 -8.96
C THR A 19 41.24 -60.40 -10.03
N PHE A 20 40.89 -59.96 -11.23
CA PHE A 20 40.62 -60.85 -12.36
C PHE A 20 41.07 -60.23 -13.69
N ASP A 21 41.37 -61.10 -14.65
CA ASP A 21 41.85 -60.72 -15.99
C ASP A 21 40.70 -60.38 -16.94
N CYS A 22 40.93 -59.46 -17.85
CA CYS A 22 40.03 -59.05 -18.92
C CYS A 22 40.71 -59.35 -20.27
N ALA A 23 40.00 -60.09 -21.13
CA ALA A 23 40.39 -60.33 -22.51
C ALA A 23 39.56 -59.46 -23.48
N ARG A 24 39.69 -59.72 -24.78
CA ARG A 24 38.96 -58.99 -25.81
C ARG A 24 37.46 -59.24 -25.71
N LEU A 25 37.03 -60.48 -25.53
CA LEU A 25 35.65 -60.84 -25.20
C LEU A 25 35.63 -61.56 -23.86
N THR A 26 35.21 -60.83 -22.81
CA THR A 26 35.13 -61.37 -21.44
C THR A 26 33.66 -61.54 -21.06
N TYR A 27 33.28 -62.75 -20.67
CA TYR A 27 31.91 -63.08 -20.30
C TYR A 27 31.78 -63.42 -18.82
N MET A 28 30.84 -62.78 -18.11
CA MET A 28 30.56 -63.03 -16.70
C MET A 28 29.19 -63.67 -16.51
N ILE A 29 29.18 -64.84 -15.88
CA ILE A 29 28.01 -65.67 -15.62
C ILE A 29 27.77 -65.75 -14.11
N GLY A 30 26.52 -65.85 -13.67
CA GLY A 30 26.17 -66.14 -12.28
C GLY A 30 24.66 -66.13 -12.07
N VAL A 31 24.17 -66.41 -10.86
CA VAL A 31 22.75 -66.22 -10.51
C VAL A 31 22.41 -64.73 -10.36
N ASN A 32 21.13 -64.36 -10.32
CA ASN A 32 20.76 -62.95 -10.17
C ASN A 32 21.16 -62.41 -8.79
N ALA A 33 21.46 -61.11 -8.71
CA ALA A 33 21.86 -60.41 -7.48
C ALA A 33 23.20 -60.81 -6.83
N VAL A 34 24.11 -61.50 -7.54
CA VAL A 34 25.49 -61.79 -7.09
C VAL A 34 26.50 -60.67 -7.40
N GLY A 35 26.05 -59.43 -7.59
CA GLY A 35 26.95 -58.28 -7.81
C GLY A 35 27.57 -58.16 -9.21
N LYS A 36 27.06 -58.88 -10.22
CA LYS A 36 27.56 -58.82 -11.61
C LYS A 36 27.57 -57.40 -12.17
N THR A 37 26.43 -56.71 -12.13
CA THR A 37 26.32 -55.35 -12.64
C THR A 37 27.21 -54.36 -11.89
N THR A 38 27.43 -54.57 -10.59
CA THR A 38 28.29 -53.67 -9.81
C THR A 38 29.77 -53.70 -10.23
N ILE A 39 30.21 -54.73 -10.93
CA ILE A 39 31.54 -54.76 -11.57
C ILE A 39 31.59 -53.77 -12.74
N LEU A 40 30.54 -53.71 -13.57
CA LEU A 40 30.46 -52.70 -14.64
C LEU A 40 30.34 -51.29 -14.07
N ASP A 41 29.59 -51.12 -12.98
CA ASP A 41 29.48 -49.83 -12.28
C ASP A 41 30.87 -49.37 -11.78
N ALA A 42 31.71 -50.29 -11.29
CA ALA A 42 33.08 -50.00 -10.87
C ALA A 42 33.93 -49.48 -12.04
N ILE A 43 33.88 -50.16 -13.19
CA ILE A 43 34.63 -49.75 -14.40
C ILE A 43 34.14 -48.38 -14.88
N ARG A 44 32.83 -48.17 -14.95
CA ARG A 44 32.23 -46.89 -15.38
C ARG A 44 32.64 -45.75 -14.47
N TYR A 45 32.56 -45.95 -13.15
CA TYR A 45 32.93 -44.94 -12.18
C TYR A 45 34.42 -44.61 -12.25
N CYS A 46 35.28 -45.64 -12.35
CA CYS A 46 36.72 -45.48 -12.50
C CYS A 46 37.09 -44.67 -13.75
N LEU A 47 36.37 -44.88 -14.87
CA LEU A 47 36.72 -44.28 -16.16
C LEU A 47 36.01 -42.95 -16.49
N THR A 48 34.83 -42.68 -15.94
CA THR A 48 34.01 -41.50 -16.30
C THR A 48 33.73 -40.55 -15.14
N THR A 49 34.09 -40.92 -13.92
CA THR A 49 33.87 -40.15 -12.67
C THR A 49 32.41 -39.92 -12.28
N ASN A 50 31.43 -40.43 -13.06
CA ASN A 50 30.01 -40.20 -12.80
C ASN A 50 29.47 -41.14 -11.72
N ARG A 51 28.73 -40.55 -10.77
CA ARG A 51 28.15 -41.20 -9.60
C ARG A 51 26.76 -41.79 -9.86
N ASN A 52 26.16 -41.49 -11.02
CA ASN A 52 24.83 -41.98 -11.37
C ASN A 52 24.90 -43.42 -11.90
N PHE A 53 24.64 -44.39 -11.01
CA PHE A 53 24.62 -45.82 -11.35
C PHE A 53 23.26 -46.30 -11.84
N ASN A 54 22.25 -45.44 -11.75
CA ASN A 54 20.94 -45.64 -12.34
C ASN A 54 20.92 -44.94 -13.70
N ALA A 55 21.73 -45.45 -14.61
CA ALA A 55 21.66 -45.01 -16.00
C ALA A 55 20.30 -45.39 -16.60
N LEU A 56 19.86 -44.55 -17.55
CA LEU A 56 18.50 -44.26 -18.02
C LEU A 56 17.61 -45.41 -18.57
N GLY A 57 17.92 -46.67 -18.31
CA GLY A 57 17.11 -47.83 -18.73
C GLY A 57 16.54 -48.67 -17.59
N ASN A 58 16.88 -48.39 -16.32
CA ASN A 58 16.40 -49.20 -15.20
C ASN A 58 16.08 -48.30 -13.99
N LYS A 59 15.03 -47.46 -14.13
CA LYS A 59 14.59 -46.50 -13.10
C LYS A 59 14.14 -47.17 -11.77
N LYS A 60 14.01 -48.50 -11.75
CA LYS A 60 13.69 -49.31 -10.56
C LYS A 60 14.92 -49.72 -9.74
N SER A 61 16.13 -49.55 -10.26
CA SER A 61 17.37 -49.87 -9.54
C SER A 61 17.65 -48.84 -8.44
N GLY A 62 17.74 -49.26 -7.17
CA GLY A 62 18.14 -48.40 -6.05
C GLY A 62 19.66 -48.31 -5.83
N ARG A 63 20.49 -48.52 -6.87
CA ARG A 63 21.95 -48.62 -6.77
C ARG A 63 22.60 -47.24 -6.73
N THR A 64 23.53 -47.06 -5.79
CA THR A 64 24.26 -45.80 -5.60
C THR A 64 25.74 -46.08 -5.36
N LEU A 65 26.58 -45.05 -5.51
CA LEU A 65 28.01 -45.12 -5.16
C LEU A 65 28.22 -45.54 -3.70
N GLN A 66 27.49 -44.92 -2.77
CA GLN A 66 27.51 -45.29 -1.35
C GLN A 66 27.03 -46.73 -1.13
N GLY A 67 25.96 -47.14 -1.80
CA GLY A 67 25.45 -48.51 -1.72
C GLY A 67 26.48 -49.55 -2.20
N SER A 68 27.30 -49.20 -3.18
CA SER A 68 28.40 -50.04 -3.67
C SER A 68 29.54 -50.09 -2.65
N VAL A 69 30.01 -48.96 -2.12
CA VAL A 69 31.09 -48.93 -1.10
C VAL A 69 30.71 -49.68 0.18
N HIS A 70 29.49 -49.45 0.68
CA HIS A 70 29.01 -50.01 1.95
C HIS A 70 28.30 -51.38 1.83
N ALA A 71 28.22 -51.93 0.60
CA ALA A 71 27.61 -53.22 0.30
C ALA A 71 26.15 -53.33 0.81
N LYS A 72 25.28 -52.49 0.24
CA LYS A 72 23.83 -52.48 0.52
C LYS A 72 23.19 -53.82 0.15
N GLN A 73 22.38 -54.38 1.05
CA GLN A 73 21.62 -55.60 0.81
C GLN A 73 20.27 -55.30 0.14
N ARG A 74 19.73 -56.27 -0.62
CA ARG A 74 18.49 -56.10 -1.39
C ARG A 74 17.27 -56.22 -0.48
N GLY A 75 16.36 -55.24 -0.52
CA GLY A 75 15.06 -55.27 0.19
C GLY A 75 15.07 -54.74 1.62
N GLU A 76 16.25 -54.48 2.19
CA GLU A 76 16.43 -53.94 3.55
C GLU A 76 17.33 -52.70 3.52
N ASN A 77 17.16 -51.76 4.45
CA ASN A 77 18.12 -50.66 4.68
C ASN A 77 19.35 -51.15 5.47
N ALA A 78 19.84 -52.35 5.17
CA ALA A 78 20.98 -52.98 5.82
C ALA A 78 22.23 -52.86 4.94
N TYR A 79 23.35 -52.48 5.57
CA TYR A 79 24.65 -52.32 4.93
C TYR A 79 25.66 -53.23 5.63
N ARG A 80 26.42 -54.01 4.85
CA ARG A 80 27.43 -54.92 5.43
C ARG A 80 28.57 -54.15 6.09
N ARG A 81 28.87 -52.95 5.59
CA ARG A 81 29.90 -52.05 6.14
C ARG A 81 29.23 -50.76 6.63
N PRO A 82 28.66 -50.70 7.85
CA PRO A 82 27.90 -49.53 8.31
C PRO A 82 28.78 -48.35 8.76
N GLY A 83 30.05 -48.57 9.08
CA GLY A 83 30.98 -47.52 9.52
C GLY A 83 31.92 -47.01 8.41
N ARG A 84 32.95 -46.25 8.82
CA ARG A 84 33.97 -45.71 7.92
C ARG A 84 34.58 -46.80 7.05
N THR A 85 34.47 -46.64 5.74
CA THR A 85 34.87 -47.63 4.74
C THR A 85 35.73 -46.97 3.67
N VAL A 86 36.84 -47.62 3.33
CA VAL A 86 37.70 -47.24 2.19
C VAL A 86 37.59 -48.34 1.13
N ALA A 87 37.24 -47.93 -0.08
CA ALA A 87 37.16 -48.79 -1.26
C ALA A 87 38.16 -48.35 -2.33
N TYR A 88 38.68 -49.31 -3.08
CA TYR A 88 39.53 -49.07 -4.24
C TYR A 88 39.03 -49.83 -5.46
N ILE A 89 39.11 -49.18 -6.62
CA ILE A 89 38.98 -49.81 -7.93
C ILE A 89 40.28 -49.52 -8.68
N GLY A 90 40.93 -50.55 -9.20
CA GLY A 90 42.12 -50.43 -10.04
C GLY A 90 41.91 -51.12 -11.38
N ALA A 91 42.16 -50.41 -12.47
CA ALA A 91 42.05 -50.90 -13.84
C ALA A 91 43.41 -50.79 -14.53
N GLU A 92 43.96 -51.93 -14.95
CA GLU A 92 45.22 -52.01 -15.70
C GLU A 92 44.96 -52.04 -17.19
N PHE A 93 45.67 -51.20 -17.92
CA PHE A 93 45.59 -51.08 -19.37
C PHE A 93 46.92 -51.43 -20.01
N TRP A 94 46.86 -52.02 -21.19
CA TRP A 94 48.00 -52.22 -22.07
C TRP A 94 47.88 -51.29 -23.28
N ASP A 95 48.84 -50.37 -23.45
CA ASP A 95 48.92 -49.54 -24.64
C ASP A 95 49.74 -50.25 -25.72
N THR A 96 49.08 -50.77 -26.76
CA THR A 96 49.75 -51.51 -27.85
C THR A 96 50.65 -50.61 -28.70
N ALA A 97 50.39 -49.30 -28.78
CA ALA A 97 51.24 -48.38 -29.55
C ALA A 97 52.56 -48.10 -28.81
N LYS A 98 52.49 -47.91 -27.48
CA LYS A 98 53.67 -47.68 -26.63
C LYS A 98 54.35 -48.96 -26.13
N ARG A 99 53.66 -50.09 -26.17
CA ARG A 99 54.08 -51.40 -25.62
C ARG A 99 54.38 -51.39 -24.11
N VAL A 100 53.57 -50.66 -23.35
CA VAL A 100 53.73 -50.50 -21.89
C VAL A 100 52.37 -50.59 -21.19
N PRO A 101 52.31 -51.12 -19.94
CA PRO A 101 51.11 -51.07 -19.13
C PRO A 101 50.96 -49.72 -18.42
N PHE A 102 49.75 -49.36 -18.03
CA PHE A 102 49.49 -48.27 -17.09
C PHE A 102 48.24 -48.57 -16.27
N VAL A 103 48.07 -47.92 -15.12
CA VAL A 103 46.97 -48.15 -14.19
C VAL A 103 46.18 -46.87 -13.96
N ILE A 104 44.86 -46.98 -14.03
CA ILE A 104 43.92 -46.00 -13.51
C ILE A 104 43.27 -46.58 -12.26
N ALA A 105 43.35 -45.88 -11.14
CA ALA A 105 42.73 -46.30 -9.89
C ALA A 105 41.91 -45.18 -9.26
N VAL A 106 40.86 -45.54 -8.52
CA VAL A 106 40.08 -44.60 -7.73
C VAL A 106 39.94 -45.12 -6.31
N ARG A 107 40.19 -44.23 -5.35
CA ARG A 107 39.93 -44.43 -3.92
C ARG A 107 38.66 -43.67 -3.56
N VAL A 108 37.74 -44.35 -2.87
CA VAL A 108 36.54 -43.75 -2.28
C VAL A 108 36.57 -44.00 -0.79
N GLU A 109 36.55 -42.93 -0.02
CA GLU A 109 36.42 -42.94 1.42
C GLU A 109 35.00 -42.49 1.79
N SER A 110 34.39 -43.16 2.76
CA SER A 110 33.05 -42.84 3.20
C SER A 110 32.93 -43.10 4.68
N GLU A 111 32.53 -42.09 5.46
CA GLU A 111 32.35 -42.20 6.91
C GLU A 111 31.12 -43.04 7.30
N GLY A 112 30.09 -43.09 6.44
CA GLY A 112 28.91 -43.92 6.63
C GLY A 112 27.94 -43.91 5.44
N PRO A 113 27.00 -44.87 5.37
CA PRO A 113 26.13 -45.09 4.20
C PRO A 113 25.08 -44.00 3.94
N MET A 114 24.80 -43.12 4.91
CA MET A 114 23.83 -42.01 4.79
C MET A 114 24.49 -40.64 4.65
N GLN A 115 25.82 -40.55 4.69
CA GLN A 115 26.54 -39.28 4.66
C GLN A 115 26.98 -38.93 3.24
N GLU A 116 26.63 -37.73 2.76
CA GLU A 116 27.04 -37.26 1.43
C GLU A 116 28.56 -37.25 1.25
N LEU A 117 29.02 -37.73 0.10
CA LEU A 117 30.44 -37.78 -0.25
C LEU A 117 30.94 -36.41 -0.71
N HIS A 118 31.86 -35.81 0.04
CA HIS A 118 32.51 -34.57 -0.32
C HIS A 118 33.58 -34.80 -1.41
N PRO A 119 33.95 -33.77 -2.20
CA PRO A 119 35.01 -33.89 -3.21
C PRO A 119 36.37 -34.36 -2.66
N GLY A 120 36.63 -34.16 -1.36
CA GLY A 120 37.86 -34.61 -0.69
C GLY A 120 37.96 -36.12 -0.48
N ASP A 121 36.83 -36.81 -0.51
CA ASP A 121 36.70 -38.23 -0.14
C ASP A 121 36.96 -39.17 -1.33
N GLN A 122 37.10 -38.60 -2.52
CA GLN A 122 37.37 -39.32 -3.77
C GLN A 122 38.71 -38.87 -4.32
N THR A 123 39.56 -39.83 -4.68
CA THR A 123 40.86 -39.53 -5.28
C THR A 123 41.12 -40.48 -6.44
N TRP A 124 41.31 -39.92 -7.63
CA TRP A 124 41.71 -40.66 -8.82
C TRP A 124 43.22 -40.62 -8.97
N TYR A 125 43.80 -41.76 -9.34
CA TYR A 125 45.21 -41.99 -9.55
C TYR A 125 45.44 -42.49 -10.97
N ILE A 126 46.43 -41.94 -11.66
CA ILE A 126 46.87 -42.39 -12.98
C ILE A 126 48.38 -42.57 -12.91
N SER A 127 48.84 -43.79 -13.15
CA SER A 127 50.26 -44.14 -13.10
C SER A 127 51.02 -43.60 -14.30
N GLU A 128 52.35 -43.52 -14.17
CA GLU A 128 53.23 -43.47 -15.33
C GLU A 128 53.16 -44.79 -16.13
N ASP A 129 53.57 -44.70 -17.40
CA ASP A 129 53.76 -45.83 -18.29
C ASP A 129 54.77 -46.83 -17.68
N GLY A 130 54.48 -48.12 -17.73
CA GLY A 130 55.29 -49.21 -17.14
C GLY A 130 54.78 -49.76 -15.81
N CYS A 131 53.80 -49.12 -15.17
CA CYS A 131 53.26 -49.56 -13.88
C CYS A 131 52.18 -50.64 -14.03
N THR A 132 52.20 -51.66 -13.16
CA THR A 132 51.15 -52.70 -13.07
C THR A 132 50.37 -52.62 -11.75
N LEU A 133 49.22 -53.31 -11.66
CA LEU A 133 48.40 -53.35 -10.45
C LEU A 133 49.11 -53.97 -9.23
N GLU A 134 50.05 -54.89 -9.43
CA GLU A 134 50.82 -55.52 -8.33
C GLU A 134 51.76 -54.52 -7.65
N GLN A 135 52.25 -53.55 -8.41
CA GLN A 135 53.21 -52.56 -7.92
C GLN A 135 52.54 -51.48 -7.06
N LEU A 136 51.21 -51.44 -7.02
CA LEU A 136 50.43 -50.51 -6.21
C LEU A 136 49.97 -51.16 -4.90
N PRO A 137 50.26 -50.54 -3.73
CA PRO A 137 49.90 -51.11 -2.44
C PRO A 137 48.42 -50.84 -2.12
N PHE A 138 47.50 -51.65 -2.65
CA PHE A 138 46.04 -51.52 -2.37
C PHE A 138 45.66 -51.91 -0.93
N ILE A 139 46.43 -52.80 -0.32
CA ILE A 139 46.28 -53.27 1.06
C ILE A 139 47.57 -53.00 1.80
N ASP A 140 47.48 -52.46 3.02
CA ASP A 140 48.62 -52.28 3.90
C ASP A 140 49.04 -53.65 4.48
N PRO A 141 50.26 -54.13 4.22
CA PRO A 141 50.72 -55.43 4.71
C PRO A 141 50.82 -55.52 6.24
N ARG A 142 50.83 -54.41 6.97
CA ARG A 142 50.91 -54.40 8.45
C ARG A 142 49.55 -54.57 9.10
N THR A 143 48.52 -53.95 8.54
CA THR A 143 47.18 -53.90 9.13
C THR A 143 46.17 -54.80 8.43
N GLY A 144 46.46 -55.23 7.20
CA GLY A 144 45.50 -55.97 6.35
C GLY A 144 44.33 -55.12 5.86
N ALA A 145 44.31 -53.82 6.19
CA ALA A 145 43.27 -52.87 5.79
C ALA A 145 43.61 -52.22 4.43
N PRO A 146 42.62 -51.62 3.74
CA PRO A 146 42.90 -50.81 2.56
C PRO A 146 43.88 -49.69 2.87
N SER A 147 44.89 -49.50 2.03
CA SER A 147 45.97 -48.54 2.29
C SER A 147 45.45 -47.11 2.45
N ALA A 148 46.12 -46.35 3.33
CA ALA A 148 45.89 -44.92 3.48
C ALA A 148 46.31 -44.15 2.21
N LYS A 149 45.82 -42.92 2.08
CA LYS A 149 46.10 -42.07 0.91
C LYS A 149 47.61 -41.80 0.77
N GLU A 150 48.29 -41.58 1.89
CA GLU A 150 49.71 -41.20 1.97
C GLU A 150 50.65 -42.34 1.56
N ASP A 151 50.17 -43.58 1.74
CA ASP A 151 50.90 -44.82 1.49
C ASP A 151 50.59 -45.43 0.11
N PHE A 152 49.54 -44.96 -0.57
CA PHE A 152 49.14 -45.43 -1.91
C PHE A 152 50.04 -44.84 -3.01
N LYS A 153 51.27 -45.34 -3.12
CA LYS A 153 52.26 -44.97 -4.14
C LYS A 153 53.12 -46.17 -4.54
N PRO A 154 53.55 -46.28 -5.81
CA PRO A 154 54.43 -47.37 -6.23
C PRO A 154 55.82 -47.24 -5.59
N ALA A 155 56.54 -48.37 -5.48
CA ALA A 155 57.92 -48.38 -4.98
C ALA A 155 58.90 -47.67 -5.93
N THR A 156 58.59 -47.65 -7.23
CA THR A 156 59.35 -47.00 -8.30
C THR A 156 58.39 -46.39 -9.33
N GLY A 157 58.68 -45.18 -9.84
CA GLY A 157 57.82 -44.44 -10.76
C GLY A 157 56.92 -43.39 -10.07
N ARG A 158 56.22 -42.56 -10.84
CA ARG A 158 55.28 -41.56 -10.29
C ARG A 158 53.83 -41.98 -10.47
N LEU A 159 53.00 -41.55 -9.52
CA LEU A 159 51.56 -41.70 -9.54
C LEU A 159 50.94 -40.31 -9.48
N SER A 160 50.32 -39.87 -10.57
CA SER A 160 49.59 -38.61 -10.59
C SER A 160 48.23 -38.80 -9.91
N TYR A 161 47.78 -37.82 -9.13
CA TYR A 161 46.45 -37.87 -8.52
C TYR A 161 45.70 -36.55 -8.67
N THR A 162 44.38 -36.63 -8.57
CA THR A 162 43.50 -35.46 -8.41
C THR A 162 42.25 -35.82 -7.60
N ARG A 163 41.71 -34.84 -6.89
CA ARG A 163 40.44 -34.91 -6.15
C ARG A 163 39.28 -34.28 -6.93
N SER A 164 39.57 -33.57 -8.01
CA SER A 164 38.54 -32.96 -8.86
C SER A 164 38.01 -33.99 -9.86
N PRO A 165 36.71 -34.33 -9.84
CA PRO A 165 36.12 -35.24 -10.83
C PRO A 165 36.27 -34.72 -12.26
N SER A 166 36.14 -33.41 -12.48
CA SER A 166 36.26 -32.82 -13.82
C SER A 166 37.67 -32.91 -14.38
N GLU A 167 38.68 -32.71 -13.52
CA GLU A 167 40.09 -32.87 -13.88
C GLU A 167 40.46 -34.34 -14.08
N ALA A 168 39.99 -35.24 -13.20
CA ALA A 168 40.17 -36.68 -13.35
C ALA A 168 39.62 -37.16 -14.69
N ARG A 169 38.39 -36.75 -15.04
CA ARG A 169 37.74 -37.07 -16.31
C ARG A 169 38.57 -36.62 -17.51
N ASP A 170 39.13 -35.41 -17.49
CA ASP A 170 39.99 -34.93 -18.57
C ASP A 170 41.29 -35.75 -18.70
N ARG A 171 41.95 -36.06 -17.58
CA ARG A 171 43.18 -36.87 -17.58
C ARG A 171 42.91 -38.31 -18.05
N ILE A 172 41.80 -38.91 -17.63
CA ILE A 172 41.39 -40.26 -18.07
C ILE A 172 41.07 -40.27 -19.57
N CYS A 173 40.28 -39.33 -20.08
CA CYS A 173 39.99 -39.25 -21.53
C CYS A 173 41.27 -39.15 -22.37
N ARG A 174 42.29 -38.43 -21.89
CA ARG A 174 43.60 -38.36 -22.57
C ARG A 174 44.35 -39.69 -22.49
N ALA A 175 44.41 -40.31 -21.31
CA ALA A 175 45.07 -41.60 -21.11
C ALA A 175 44.45 -42.72 -21.96
N LEU A 176 43.13 -42.66 -22.19
CA LEU A 176 42.38 -43.64 -23.01
C LEU A 176 42.36 -43.32 -24.52
N GLY A 177 43.07 -42.28 -24.96
CA GLY A 177 43.21 -41.93 -26.37
C GLY A 177 41.99 -41.24 -27.02
N ILE A 178 41.14 -40.60 -26.21
CA ILE A 178 39.89 -39.92 -26.64
C ILE A 178 40.10 -38.40 -26.78
N GLY A 179 41.09 -37.84 -26.09
CA GLY A 179 41.43 -36.42 -26.11
C GLY A 179 40.97 -35.68 -24.84
N ARG A 180 40.64 -34.39 -24.96
CA ARG A 180 40.12 -33.60 -23.82
C ARG A 180 38.68 -33.98 -23.51
N ALA A 181 38.30 -34.06 -22.23
CA ALA A 181 36.93 -34.34 -21.81
C ALA A 181 35.94 -33.26 -22.26
N SER A 182 36.37 -32.00 -22.40
CA SER A 182 35.54 -30.90 -22.91
C SER A 182 35.40 -30.86 -24.43
N SER A 183 36.18 -31.66 -25.17
CA SER A 183 36.04 -31.75 -26.62
C SER A 183 34.71 -32.41 -27.00
N PRO A 184 34.17 -32.19 -28.21
CA PRO A 184 32.94 -32.86 -28.66
C PRO A 184 33.00 -34.39 -28.54
N LEU A 185 34.17 -34.98 -28.79
CA LEU A 185 34.40 -36.43 -28.64
C LEU A 185 34.46 -36.86 -27.18
N GLY A 186 35.10 -36.07 -26.32
CA GLY A 186 35.16 -36.32 -24.88
C GLY A 186 33.80 -36.22 -24.21
N LYS A 187 32.98 -35.22 -24.56
CA LYS A 187 31.59 -35.09 -24.09
C LYS A 187 30.77 -36.31 -24.52
N LYS A 188 30.80 -36.63 -25.82
CA LYS A 188 30.09 -37.79 -26.38
C LYS A 188 30.54 -39.11 -25.76
N PHE A 189 31.84 -39.30 -25.49
CA PHE A 189 32.32 -40.50 -24.80
C PHE A 189 31.76 -40.60 -23.39
N ASN A 190 31.83 -39.53 -22.60
CA ASN A 190 31.35 -39.54 -21.23
C ASN A 190 29.82 -39.73 -21.16
N GLU A 191 29.07 -39.23 -22.14
CA GLU A 191 27.62 -39.46 -22.26
C GLU A 191 27.31 -40.91 -22.69
N VAL A 192 27.83 -41.35 -23.84
CA VAL A 192 27.45 -42.65 -24.45
C VAL A 192 28.06 -43.85 -23.71
N PHE A 193 29.29 -43.75 -23.19
CA PHE A 193 29.94 -44.86 -22.47
C PHE A 193 29.25 -45.21 -21.15
N GLN A 194 28.55 -44.23 -20.54
CA GLN A 194 27.75 -44.45 -19.32
C GLN A 194 26.44 -45.18 -19.60
N MET A 195 25.92 -45.10 -20.82
CA MET A 195 24.56 -45.51 -21.17
C MET A 195 24.42 -47.01 -21.53
N GLY A 196 25.51 -47.80 -21.55
CA GLY A 196 25.51 -49.23 -21.92
C GLY A 196 24.86 -50.21 -20.93
N THR A 197 23.79 -49.83 -20.22
CA THR A 197 23.17 -50.58 -19.10
C THR A 197 21.78 -51.09 -19.49
N SER A 198 21.60 -52.41 -19.47
CA SER A 198 20.36 -53.18 -19.62
C SER A 198 19.43 -52.73 -20.76
N MET A 199 19.42 -53.47 -21.86
CA MET A 199 18.52 -53.25 -23.00
C MET A 199 17.11 -53.84 -22.79
N ASP A 200 16.78 -54.30 -21.58
CA ASP A 200 15.52 -54.99 -21.31
C ASP A 200 14.28 -54.08 -21.29
N GLU A 201 14.43 -52.76 -21.11
CA GLU A 201 13.31 -51.82 -20.93
C GLU A 201 13.30 -50.60 -21.89
N ILE A 202 13.60 -50.74 -23.19
CA ILE A 202 13.35 -49.67 -24.18
C ILE A 202 11.99 -49.91 -24.86
N PRO A 203 10.90 -49.20 -24.47
CA PRO A 203 9.58 -49.44 -25.03
C PRO A 203 9.36 -48.79 -26.42
N ASN A 204 10.06 -47.69 -26.74
CA ASN A 204 9.90 -46.97 -28.01
C ASN A 204 11.24 -46.48 -28.58
N PHE A 205 11.39 -46.61 -29.89
CA PHE A 205 12.52 -46.10 -30.68
C PHE A 205 12.77 -44.59 -30.49
N ARG A 206 11.72 -43.77 -30.37
CA ARG A 206 11.87 -42.32 -30.14
C ARG A 206 12.56 -42.03 -28.80
N GLU A 207 12.24 -42.79 -27.77
CA GLU A 207 12.84 -42.67 -26.45
C GLU A 207 14.33 -43.06 -26.48
N PHE A 208 14.69 -44.08 -27.27
CA PHE A 208 16.10 -44.40 -27.54
C PHE A 208 16.86 -43.24 -28.22
N LEU A 209 16.25 -42.51 -29.15
CA LEU A 209 16.95 -41.39 -29.79
C LEU A 209 17.16 -40.21 -28.85
N TYR A 210 16.13 -39.88 -28.07
CA TYR A 210 16.17 -38.75 -27.13
C TYR A 210 17.10 -39.02 -25.95
N GLN A 211 17.33 -40.28 -25.62
CA GLN A 211 18.20 -40.69 -24.52
C GLN A 211 19.65 -40.93 -24.95
N TYR A 212 19.88 -41.49 -26.15
CA TYR A 212 21.20 -42.02 -26.53
C TYR A 212 21.89 -41.27 -27.69
N ILE A 213 21.16 -40.47 -28.48
CA ILE A 213 21.70 -39.87 -29.72
C ILE A 213 21.57 -38.35 -29.75
N LEU A 214 20.43 -37.79 -29.34
CA LEU A 214 20.15 -36.35 -29.43
C LEU A 214 20.27 -35.65 -28.06
N PRO A 215 21.01 -34.53 -27.97
CA PRO A 215 21.10 -33.74 -26.75
C PRO A 215 19.75 -33.10 -26.37
N GLN A 216 19.61 -32.70 -25.11
CA GLN A 216 18.47 -31.89 -24.67
C GLN A 216 18.64 -30.42 -25.10
N PRO A 217 17.55 -29.68 -25.34
CA PRO A 217 17.61 -28.25 -25.65
C PRO A 217 18.10 -27.43 -24.44
N GLU A 218 18.98 -26.46 -24.66
CA GLU A 218 19.40 -25.46 -23.66
C GLU A 218 18.76 -24.09 -23.98
N LEU A 219 17.52 -23.89 -23.50
CA LEU A 219 16.75 -22.66 -23.70
C LEU A 219 16.53 -21.91 -22.38
N ASP A 220 16.69 -20.59 -22.39
CA ASP A 220 16.47 -19.71 -21.25
C ASP A 220 15.02 -19.19 -21.24
N LEU A 221 14.11 -20.03 -20.76
CA LEU A 221 12.68 -19.72 -20.71
C LEU A 221 12.32 -18.75 -19.58
N ASP A 222 13.14 -18.70 -18.52
CA ASP A 222 12.89 -17.89 -17.34
C ASP A 222 13.03 -16.39 -17.66
N ALA A 223 14.00 -16.02 -18.50
CA ALA A 223 14.18 -14.65 -18.98
C ALA A 223 12.98 -14.16 -19.81
N LEU A 224 12.42 -15.02 -20.66
CA LEU A 224 11.30 -14.67 -21.53
C LEU A 224 9.98 -14.57 -20.75
N GLN A 225 9.81 -15.42 -19.72
CA GLN A 225 8.70 -15.30 -18.78
C GLN A 225 8.76 -13.99 -17.98
N GLY A 226 9.96 -13.58 -17.56
CA GLY A 226 10.19 -12.29 -16.91
C GLY A 226 9.73 -11.10 -17.76
N ASP A 227 10.10 -11.09 -19.05
CA ASP A 227 9.74 -10.00 -19.97
C ASP A 227 8.21 -9.93 -20.22
N ARG A 228 7.53 -11.08 -20.29
CA ARG A 228 6.06 -11.12 -20.42
C ARG A 228 5.36 -10.58 -19.18
N VAL A 229 5.82 -10.94 -17.99
CA VAL A 229 5.24 -10.40 -16.74
C VAL A 229 5.46 -8.90 -16.67
N GLU A 230 6.63 -8.40 -17.10
CA GLU A 230 6.85 -6.95 -17.21
C GLU A 230 5.89 -6.30 -18.22
N LEU A 231 5.64 -6.92 -19.37
CA LEU A 231 4.67 -6.45 -20.35
C LEU A 231 3.24 -6.41 -19.82
N GLU A 232 2.77 -7.48 -19.15
CA GLU A 232 1.44 -7.53 -18.56
C GLU A 232 1.28 -6.45 -17.47
N ASN A 233 2.31 -6.28 -16.64
CA ASN A 233 2.34 -5.21 -15.63
C ASN A 233 2.29 -3.82 -16.27
N LEU A 234 3.05 -3.56 -17.33
CA LEU A 234 3.04 -2.26 -18.02
C LEU A 234 1.68 -1.98 -18.68
N HIS A 235 1.02 -2.98 -19.27
CA HIS A 235 -0.34 -2.83 -19.79
C HIS A 235 -1.34 -2.50 -18.66
N ALA A 236 -1.26 -3.20 -17.53
CA ALA A 236 -2.15 -2.96 -16.39
C ALA A 236 -1.94 -1.55 -15.80
N VAL A 237 -0.68 -1.12 -15.63
CA VAL A 237 -0.33 0.22 -15.15
C VAL A 237 -0.83 1.31 -16.11
N LEU A 238 -0.67 1.10 -17.43
CA LEU A 238 -1.14 2.06 -18.44
C LEU A 238 -2.67 2.15 -18.48
N ALA A 239 -3.38 1.03 -18.38
CA ALA A 239 -4.85 1.00 -18.32
C ALA A 239 -5.39 1.69 -17.04
N GLU A 240 -4.76 1.45 -15.89
CA GLU A 240 -5.12 2.11 -14.63
C GLU A 240 -4.83 3.63 -14.70
N ALA A 241 -3.68 4.02 -15.27
CA ALA A 241 -3.33 5.42 -15.48
C ALA A 241 -4.31 6.14 -16.43
N GLN A 242 -4.76 5.48 -17.50
CA GLN A 242 -5.79 6.01 -18.40
C GLN A 242 -7.14 6.18 -17.70
N THR A 243 -7.54 5.19 -16.89
CA THR A 243 -8.77 5.26 -16.09
C THR A 243 -8.72 6.41 -15.09
N ARG A 244 -7.56 6.59 -14.44
CA ARG A 244 -7.31 7.69 -13.50
C ARG A 244 -7.33 9.05 -14.21
N ALA A 245 -6.77 9.13 -15.41
CA ALA A 245 -6.77 10.35 -16.22
C ALA A 245 -8.19 10.77 -16.62
N ALA A 246 -9.03 9.82 -17.08
CA ALA A 246 -10.41 10.10 -17.46
C ALA A 246 -11.26 10.60 -16.28
N ALA A 247 -11.07 10.00 -15.09
CA ALA A 247 -11.74 10.47 -13.87
C ALA A 247 -11.32 11.89 -13.48
N LEU A 248 -10.02 12.19 -13.55
CA LEU A 248 -9.50 13.53 -13.31
C LEU A 248 -9.98 14.55 -14.35
N GLU A 249 -10.03 14.17 -15.63
CA GLU A 249 -10.53 15.04 -16.71
C GLU A 249 -11.97 15.49 -16.44
N THR A 250 -12.81 14.57 -15.95
CA THR A 250 -14.20 14.85 -15.59
C THR A 250 -14.25 15.88 -14.46
N ILE A 251 -13.47 15.65 -13.39
CA ILE A 251 -13.38 16.58 -12.25
C ILE A 251 -12.85 17.96 -12.67
N VAL A 252 -11.87 18.02 -13.58
CA VAL A 252 -11.33 19.28 -14.08
C VAL A 252 -12.36 20.06 -14.89
N ASN A 253 -13.12 19.37 -15.75
CA ASN A 253 -14.19 19.99 -16.52
C ASN A 253 -15.33 20.50 -15.62
N ASP A 254 -15.76 19.69 -14.66
CA ASP A 254 -16.77 20.06 -13.68
C ASP A 254 -16.27 21.22 -12.80
N GLY A 255 -15.00 21.19 -12.40
CA GLY A 255 -14.36 22.26 -11.64
C GLY A 255 -14.33 23.59 -12.40
N ARG A 256 -14.11 23.53 -13.73
CA ARG A 256 -14.17 24.72 -14.60
C ARG A 256 -15.58 25.30 -14.66
N GLU A 257 -16.59 24.45 -14.86
CA GLU A 257 -17.99 24.91 -14.90
C GLU A 257 -18.43 25.47 -13.53
N ALA A 258 -18.01 24.85 -12.43
CA ALA A 258 -18.25 25.36 -11.08
C ALA A 258 -17.61 26.74 -10.85
N ALA A 259 -16.37 26.95 -11.33
CA ALA A 259 -15.69 28.24 -11.25
C ALA A 259 -16.37 29.33 -12.10
N GLU A 260 -16.89 28.96 -13.28
CA GLU A 260 -17.71 29.86 -14.12
C GLU A 260 -19.01 30.27 -13.39
N LYS A 261 -19.69 29.33 -12.72
CA LYS A 261 -20.89 29.61 -11.91
C LYS A 261 -20.57 30.47 -10.67
N GLU A 262 -19.45 30.21 -9.98
CA GLU A 262 -18.99 31.04 -8.85
C GLU A 262 -18.71 32.47 -9.30
N THR A 263 -18.02 32.63 -10.42
CA THR A 263 -17.74 33.95 -11.01
C THR A 263 -19.04 34.68 -11.32
N ALA A 264 -20.03 34.01 -11.94
CA ALA A 264 -21.33 34.61 -12.22
C ALA A 264 -22.09 35.03 -10.95
N ALA A 265 -22.03 34.21 -9.89
CA ALA A 265 -22.63 34.52 -8.59
C ALA A 265 -21.94 35.73 -7.93
N LEU A 266 -20.61 35.81 -7.97
CA LEU A 266 -19.84 36.94 -7.42
C LEU A 266 -20.09 38.23 -8.20
N VAL A 267 -20.16 38.18 -9.53
CA VAL A 267 -20.49 39.34 -10.37
C VAL A 267 -21.89 39.86 -10.04
N ASN A 268 -22.87 38.97 -9.89
CA ASN A 268 -24.22 39.38 -9.50
C ASN A 268 -24.28 39.94 -8.07
N ARG A 269 -23.47 39.42 -7.15
CA ARG A 269 -23.38 39.92 -5.78
C ARG A 269 -22.83 41.34 -5.72
N GLY A 270 -21.78 41.62 -6.50
CA GLY A 270 -21.27 42.98 -6.69
C GLY A 270 -22.34 43.91 -7.28
N ALA A 271 -23.08 43.45 -8.29
CA ALA A 271 -24.17 44.22 -8.89
C ALA A 271 -25.33 44.48 -7.90
N ALA A 272 -25.65 43.53 -7.03
CA ALA A 272 -26.67 43.67 -5.98
C ALA A 272 -26.24 44.68 -4.92
N LEU A 273 -24.97 44.67 -4.50
CA LEU A 273 -24.42 45.65 -3.55
C LEU A 273 -24.43 47.07 -4.13
N LEU A 274 -24.04 47.23 -5.40
CA LEU A 274 -24.14 48.52 -6.11
C LEU A 274 -25.59 49.00 -6.23
N ALA A 275 -26.52 48.11 -6.58
CA ALA A 275 -27.94 48.43 -6.66
C ALA A 275 -28.52 48.81 -5.30
N ARG A 276 -28.07 48.16 -4.22
CA ARG A 276 -28.50 48.44 -2.86
C ARG A 276 -28.00 49.80 -2.36
N ALA A 277 -26.72 50.09 -2.59
CA ALA A 277 -26.12 51.39 -2.26
C ALA A 277 -26.84 52.53 -3.00
N ALA A 278 -27.19 52.33 -4.29
CA ALA A 278 -27.98 53.30 -5.04
C ALA A 278 -29.40 53.49 -4.47
N ALA A 279 -30.07 52.40 -4.09
CA ALA A 279 -31.42 52.45 -3.51
C ALA A 279 -31.45 53.16 -2.15
N ASP A 280 -30.51 52.85 -1.27
CA ASP A 280 -30.43 53.45 0.07
C ASP A 280 -30.03 54.93 0.00
N ALA A 281 -29.16 55.32 -0.94
CA ALA A 281 -28.81 56.72 -1.19
C ALA A 281 -30.02 57.56 -1.67
N GLY A 282 -30.98 56.94 -2.36
CA GLY A 282 -32.22 57.59 -2.77
C GLY A 282 -33.16 57.92 -1.60
N GLU A 283 -33.11 57.17 -0.50
CA GLU A 283 -34.00 57.39 0.65
C GLU A 283 -33.64 58.67 1.43
N ASP A 284 -32.36 59.04 1.56
CA ASP A 284 -31.96 60.32 2.20
C ASP A 284 -32.59 61.53 1.49
N ALA A 285 -32.55 61.55 0.16
CA ALA A 285 -33.16 62.61 -0.64
C ALA A 285 -34.69 62.71 -0.42
N THR A 286 -35.38 61.57 -0.27
CA THR A 286 -36.82 61.57 0.02
C THR A 286 -37.14 62.12 1.42
N TRP A 287 -36.39 61.73 2.44
CA TRP A 287 -36.58 62.23 3.80
C TRP A 287 -36.22 63.70 3.95
N GLN A 288 -35.22 64.17 3.19
CA GLN A 288 -34.92 65.60 3.11
C GLN A 288 -36.10 66.40 2.54
N GLY A 289 -36.75 65.90 1.48
CA GLY A 289 -37.98 66.51 0.95
C GLY A 289 -39.13 66.55 1.96
N HIS A 290 -39.31 65.49 2.76
CA HIS A 290 -40.31 65.47 3.83
C HIS A 290 -40.02 66.48 4.95
N LEU A 291 -38.76 66.67 5.33
CA LEU A 291 -38.36 67.68 6.32
C LEU A 291 -38.59 69.10 5.81
N GLU A 292 -38.25 69.39 4.55
CA GLU A 292 -38.49 70.69 3.94
C GLU A 292 -39.99 71.03 3.87
N ALA A 293 -40.82 70.05 3.49
CA ALA A 293 -42.28 70.21 3.49
C ALA A 293 -42.84 70.42 4.91
N GLY A 294 -42.39 69.63 5.89
CA GLY A 294 -42.80 69.76 7.29
C GLY A 294 -42.39 71.10 7.92
N ASN A 295 -41.21 71.62 7.59
CA ASN A 295 -40.76 72.93 8.08
C ASN A 295 -41.62 74.08 7.53
N ARG A 296 -42.01 74.04 6.25
CA ARG A 296 -42.96 75.02 5.67
C ARG A 296 -44.33 74.95 6.35
N GLN A 297 -44.79 73.74 6.67
CA GLN A 297 -46.05 73.55 7.39
C GLN A 297 -45.97 74.11 8.83
N LEU A 298 -44.85 73.89 9.53
CA LEU A 298 -44.60 74.45 10.85
C LEU A 298 -44.60 75.99 10.84
N GLU A 299 -43.96 76.61 9.85
CA GLU A 299 -43.98 78.08 9.66
C GLU A 299 -45.41 78.60 9.49
N THR A 300 -46.22 77.91 8.69
CA THR A 300 -47.62 78.28 8.45
C THR A 300 -48.47 78.15 9.72
N LEU A 301 -48.29 77.06 10.48
CA LEU A 301 -49.00 76.81 11.74
C LEU A 301 -48.58 77.81 12.84
N ASN A 302 -47.31 78.20 12.91
CA ASN A 302 -46.84 79.22 13.85
C ASN A 302 -47.47 80.59 13.56
N ALA A 303 -47.62 80.97 12.29
CA ALA A 303 -48.32 82.21 11.92
C ALA A 303 -49.81 82.17 12.31
N GLN A 304 -50.47 81.02 12.13
CA GLN A 304 -51.86 80.81 12.57
C GLN A 304 -52.00 80.85 14.10
N TYR A 305 -51.01 80.32 14.82
CA TYR A 305 -51.00 80.32 16.29
C TYR A 305 -50.91 81.74 16.85
N GLU A 306 -50.04 82.58 16.31
CA GLU A 306 -49.95 83.99 16.71
C GLU A 306 -51.25 84.76 16.41
N ALA A 307 -51.88 84.50 15.26
CA ALA A 307 -53.19 85.07 14.94
C ALA A 307 -54.29 84.62 15.92
N ALA A 308 -54.36 83.33 16.24
CA ALA A 308 -55.32 82.79 17.20
C ALA A 308 -55.09 83.32 18.62
N LYS A 309 -53.83 83.48 19.04
CA LYS A 309 -53.45 84.03 20.35
C LYS A 309 -53.84 85.50 20.48
N ASN A 310 -53.69 86.28 19.42
CA ASN A 310 -54.17 87.66 19.40
C ASN A 310 -55.70 87.73 19.51
N ALA A 311 -56.43 86.86 18.81
CA ALA A 311 -57.88 86.76 18.90
C ALA A 311 -58.37 86.30 20.30
N GLU A 312 -57.66 85.35 20.93
CA GLU A 312 -57.95 84.91 22.32
C GLU A 312 -57.72 86.05 23.31
N ALA A 313 -56.64 86.82 23.17
CA ALA A 313 -56.38 87.98 24.02
C ALA A 313 -57.45 89.08 23.89
N GLU A 314 -57.98 89.30 22.69
CA GLU A 314 -59.09 90.23 22.45
C GLU A 314 -60.41 89.73 23.04
N ALA A 315 -60.76 88.46 22.79
CA ALA A 315 -61.96 87.83 23.36
C ALA A 315 -61.92 87.78 24.89
N ARG A 316 -60.74 87.52 25.47
CA ARG A 316 -60.51 87.52 26.92
C ARG A 316 -60.70 88.91 27.52
N ARG A 317 -60.23 89.99 26.87
CA ARG A 317 -60.50 91.36 27.32
C ARG A 317 -61.99 91.70 27.28
N ALA A 318 -62.69 91.26 26.24
CA ALA A 318 -64.14 91.46 26.11
C ALA A 318 -64.94 90.68 27.17
N TYR A 319 -64.55 89.44 27.49
CA TYR A 319 -65.12 88.65 28.58
C TYR A 319 -64.85 89.28 29.94
N LEU A 320 -63.60 89.63 30.27
CA LEU A 320 -63.25 90.24 31.56
C LEU A 320 -63.98 91.57 31.79
N ALA A 321 -64.18 92.38 30.74
CA ALA A 321 -64.97 93.60 30.83
C ALA A 321 -66.46 93.31 31.15
N ALA A 322 -67.06 92.30 30.52
CA ALA A 322 -68.45 91.90 30.78
C ALA A 322 -68.62 91.21 32.15
N HIS A 323 -67.70 90.34 32.53
CA HIS A 323 -67.66 89.66 33.83
C HIS A 323 -67.48 90.68 34.97
N SER A 324 -66.62 91.69 34.82
CA SER A 324 -66.48 92.77 35.82
C SER A 324 -67.76 93.61 36.00
N ALA A 325 -68.61 93.71 34.98
CA ALA A 325 -69.91 94.37 35.05
C ALA A 325 -70.98 93.47 35.69
N ALA A 326 -70.88 92.14 35.53
CA ALA A 326 -71.77 91.16 36.14
C ALA A 326 -71.47 90.91 37.63
N SER A 327 -70.20 90.79 38.03
CA SER A 327 -69.77 90.60 39.43
C SER A 327 -70.00 91.81 40.34
N ALA A 328 -70.35 92.98 39.80
CA ALA A 328 -70.77 94.15 40.59
C ALA A 328 -72.17 94.00 41.22
N SER A 329 -72.91 92.95 40.87
CA SER A 329 -74.16 92.53 41.49
C SER A 329 -73.91 91.66 42.74
N GLY A 330 -74.56 91.97 43.86
CA GLY A 330 -74.41 91.23 45.12
C GLY A 330 -74.79 89.74 45.07
N GLU A 331 -75.52 89.30 44.04
CA GLU A 331 -75.89 87.88 43.84
C GLU A 331 -74.83 87.10 43.03
N GLY A 332 -73.98 87.77 42.23
CA GLY A 332 -72.90 87.13 41.46
C GLY A 332 -71.71 86.71 42.33
N ALA A 333 -71.32 87.55 43.28
CA ALA A 333 -70.20 87.28 44.19
C ALA A 333 -70.40 86.03 45.08
N ALA A 334 -71.64 85.68 45.41
CA ALA A 334 -71.95 84.49 46.20
C ALA A 334 -71.82 83.19 45.39
N LEU A 335 -72.09 83.25 44.09
CA LEU A 335 -71.99 82.13 43.16
C LEU A 335 -70.52 81.86 42.80
N ASP A 336 -69.73 82.92 42.58
CA ASP A 336 -68.28 82.84 42.32
C ASP A 336 -67.52 82.10 43.44
N VAL A 337 -67.83 82.39 44.70
CA VAL A 337 -67.26 81.69 45.87
C VAL A 337 -67.58 80.20 45.85
N MET A 338 -68.80 79.82 45.48
CA MET A 338 -69.22 78.42 45.42
C MET A 338 -68.58 77.66 44.23
N THR A 339 -68.38 78.31 43.08
CA THR A 339 -67.65 77.72 41.93
C THR A 339 -66.17 77.53 42.23
N GLU A 340 -65.54 78.49 42.93
CA GLU A 340 -64.15 78.35 43.38
C GLU A 340 -63.96 77.19 44.36
N GLU A 341 -64.90 76.99 45.28
CA GLU A 341 -64.87 75.86 46.22
C GLU A 341 -64.99 74.51 45.50
N LEU A 342 -65.84 74.41 44.48
CA LEU A 342 -65.97 73.19 43.66
C LEU A 342 -64.66 72.86 42.93
N ALA A 343 -64.00 73.87 42.34
CA ALA A 343 -62.71 73.70 41.67
C ALA A 343 -61.62 73.22 42.65
N ARG A 344 -61.59 73.76 43.88
CA ARG A 344 -60.67 73.31 44.94
C ARG A 344 -60.92 71.84 45.33
N LYS A 345 -62.19 71.42 45.46
CA LYS A 345 -62.53 70.01 45.77
C LYS A 345 -62.17 69.05 44.63
N LYS A 346 -62.32 69.47 43.36
CA LYS A 346 -61.92 68.67 42.19
C LYS A 346 -60.41 68.43 42.13
N SER A 347 -59.62 69.49 42.36
CA SER A 347 -58.16 69.37 42.42
C SER A 347 -57.70 68.44 43.56
N ALA A 348 -58.41 68.42 44.69
CA ALA A 348 -58.11 67.51 45.80
C ALA A 348 -58.42 66.04 45.44
N LEU A 349 -59.50 65.78 44.70
CA LEU A 349 -59.85 64.45 44.19
C LEU A 349 -58.79 63.92 43.20
N ASP A 350 -58.37 64.72 42.23
CA ASP A 350 -57.36 64.33 41.26
C ASP A 350 -56.00 64.06 41.92
N ALA A 351 -55.63 64.87 42.92
CA ALA A 351 -54.41 64.65 43.70
C ALA A 351 -54.47 63.34 44.51
N ALA A 352 -55.62 63.02 45.12
CA ALA A 352 -55.82 61.77 45.83
C ALA A 352 -55.80 60.55 44.89
N ALA A 353 -56.37 60.67 43.69
CA ALA A 353 -56.39 59.61 42.68
C ALA A 353 -54.98 59.28 42.15
N ARG A 354 -54.16 60.30 41.89
CA ARG A 354 -52.76 60.11 41.47
C ARG A 354 -51.92 59.43 42.56
N ARG A 355 -52.12 59.79 43.83
CA ARG A 355 -51.42 59.14 44.96
C ARG A 355 -51.82 57.68 45.11
N ALA A 356 -53.10 57.35 45.01
CA ALA A 356 -53.57 55.96 45.07
C ALA A 356 -53.01 55.12 43.90
N ALA A 357 -53.04 55.64 42.67
CA ALA A 357 -52.47 54.95 41.51
C ALA A 357 -50.95 54.69 41.64
N GLY A 358 -50.21 55.63 42.23
CA GLY A 358 -48.78 55.45 42.53
C GLY A 358 -48.52 54.31 43.52
N ALA A 359 -49.30 54.26 44.60
CA ALA A 359 -49.17 53.20 45.61
C ALA A 359 -49.55 51.80 45.08
N GLU A 360 -50.57 51.69 44.21
CA GLU A 360 -50.92 50.41 43.55
C GLU A 360 -49.83 49.94 42.59
N ALA A 361 -49.20 50.85 41.86
CA ALA A 361 -48.07 50.52 41.00
C ALA A 361 -46.87 50.02 41.82
N ALA A 362 -46.64 50.58 43.01
CA ALA A 362 -45.63 50.10 43.94
C ALA A 362 -45.93 48.68 44.46
N ALA A 363 -47.19 48.37 44.78
CA ALA A 363 -47.62 47.02 45.15
C ALA A 363 -47.33 45.98 44.07
N ASN A 364 -47.63 46.30 42.80
CA ASN A 364 -47.34 45.41 41.68
C ASN A 364 -45.83 45.16 41.48
N LYS A 365 -44.99 46.19 41.68
CA LYS A 365 -43.52 46.06 41.60
C LYS A 365 -42.98 45.16 42.71
N VAL A 366 -43.49 45.29 43.92
CA VAL A 366 -43.10 44.43 45.06
C VAL A 366 -43.53 42.98 44.82
N THR A 367 -44.73 42.73 44.29
CA THR A 367 -45.17 41.37 43.92
C THR A 367 -44.26 40.73 42.87
N ALA A 368 -43.84 41.49 41.84
CA ALA A 368 -42.92 40.99 40.81
C ALA A 368 -41.54 40.64 41.39
N LEU A 369 -41.02 41.47 42.31
CA LEU A 369 -39.77 41.20 43.03
C LEU A 369 -39.85 39.90 43.83
N LEU A 370 -40.90 39.71 44.63
CA LEU A 370 -41.07 38.50 45.46
C LEU A 370 -41.16 37.22 44.61
N GLN A 371 -41.79 37.29 43.43
CA GLN A 371 -41.80 36.18 42.47
C GLN A 371 -40.41 35.89 41.89
N SER A 372 -39.62 36.92 41.58
CA SER A 372 -38.27 36.77 41.05
C SER A 372 -37.29 36.20 42.09
N LEU A 373 -37.41 36.65 43.35
CA LEU A 373 -36.65 36.10 44.47
C LEU A 373 -37.00 34.63 44.74
N GLY A 374 -38.29 34.27 44.70
CA GLY A 374 -38.73 32.88 44.85
C GLY A 374 -38.17 31.93 43.79
N ARG A 375 -38.10 32.36 42.51
CA ARG A 375 -37.46 31.57 41.43
C ARG A 375 -35.95 31.43 41.59
N SER A 376 -35.32 32.33 42.34
CA SER A 376 -33.88 32.38 42.57
C SER A 376 -33.47 31.71 43.89
N GLY A 377 -34.39 31.00 44.55
CA GLY A 377 -34.13 30.29 45.81
C GLY A 377 -34.32 31.11 47.09
N PHE A 378 -34.78 32.36 46.97
CA PHE A 378 -34.99 33.30 48.09
C PHE A 378 -36.49 33.56 48.33
N ALA A 379 -37.25 32.50 48.63
CA ALA A 379 -38.70 32.62 48.83
C ALA A 379 -39.06 33.35 50.13
N ILE A 380 -39.94 34.36 50.03
CA ILE A 380 -40.53 35.07 51.16
C ILE A 380 -41.99 34.62 51.33
N GLY A 381 -42.44 34.50 52.58
CA GLY A 381 -43.77 34.01 52.95
C GLY A 381 -44.93 34.77 52.28
N LYS A 382 -45.98 34.05 51.88
CA LYS A 382 -47.14 34.61 51.16
C LYS A 382 -47.97 35.59 52.00
N ASP A 383 -47.84 35.50 53.32
CA ASP A 383 -48.41 36.42 54.31
C ASP A 383 -47.82 37.84 54.23
N LEU A 384 -46.63 37.99 53.65
CA LEU A 384 -45.96 39.27 53.42
C LEU A 384 -46.15 39.81 51.99
N TRP A 385 -47.02 39.20 51.18
CA TRP A 385 -47.30 39.67 49.83
C TRP A 385 -48.32 40.83 49.85
N PRO A 386 -48.24 41.79 48.91
CA PRO A 386 -49.11 42.99 48.91
C PRO A 386 -50.63 42.72 48.97
N GLU A 387 -51.10 41.56 48.51
CA GLU A 387 -52.51 41.14 48.60
C GLU A 387 -52.98 40.77 50.02
N ALA A 388 -52.08 40.20 50.83
CA ALA A 388 -52.34 39.78 52.22
C ALA A 388 -51.74 40.74 53.26
N LEU A 389 -50.89 41.67 52.82
CA LEU A 389 -50.19 42.64 53.64
C LEU A 389 -51.19 43.58 54.33
N ARG A 390 -50.84 44.00 55.56
CA ARG A 390 -51.54 45.05 56.32
C ARG A 390 -50.52 46.09 56.76
N ALA A 391 -50.98 47.28 57.15
CA ALA A 391 -50.11 48.34 57.66
C ALA A 391 -49.20 47.85 58.81
N GLU A 392 -49.71 46.95 59.66
CA GLU A 392 -49.00 46.35 60.79
C GLU A 392 -47.90 45.34 60.38
N THR A 393 -48.00 44.70 59.22
CA THR A 393 -47.06 43.65 58.76
C THR A 393 -46.04 44.15 57.74
N LEU A 394 -46.15 45.39 57.29
CA LEU A 394 -45.20 46.07 56.39
C LEU A 394 -43.73 46.10 56.91
N PRO A 395 -43.46 46.34 58.20
CA PRO A 395 -42.09 46.26 58.73
C PRO A 395 -41.48 44.87 58.54
N GLY A 396 -42.27 43.80 58.71
CA GLY A 396 -41.81 42.41 58.53
C GLY A 396 -41.40 42.07 57.10
N LEU A 397 -42.06 42.66 56.08
CA LEU A 397 -41.63 42.55 54.68
C LEU A 397 -40.30 43.28 54.43
N THR A 398 -40.12 44.44 55.05
CA THR A 398 -38.89 45.25 54.91
C THR A 398 -37.69 44.51 55.51
N ASP A 399 -37.86 43.93 56.71
CA ASP A 399 -36.83 43.13 57.38
C ASP A 399 -36.49 41.88 56.55
N ALA A 400 -37.49 41.17 56.02
CA ALA A 400 -37.28 39.98 55.18
C ALA A 400 -36.50 40.31 53.89
N LEU A 401 -36.79 41.44 53.23
CA LEU A 401 -36.06 41.88 52.04
C LEU A 401 -34.61 42.30 52.37
N SER A 402 -34.37 42.93 53.52
CA SER A 402 -33.01 43.30 53.95
C SER A 402 -32.13 42.06 54.21
N GLY A 403 -32.70 40.98 54.75
CA GLY A 403 -31.99 39.73 55.04
C GLY A 403 -31.54 38.96 53.78
N VAL A 404 -32.16 39.22 52.63
CA VAL A 404 -31.86 38.55 51.35
C VAL A 404 -30.73 39.23 50.57
N GLU A 405 -30.36 40.47 50.92
CA GLU A 405 -29.39 41.28 50.17
C GLU A 405 -28.02 40.60 49.99
N LYS A 406 -27.34 40.30 51.10
CA LYS A 406 -25.99 39.73 51.08
C LYS A 406 -25.94 38.35 50.41
N PRO A 407 -26.83 37.39 50.75
CA PRO A 407 -26.86 36.09 50.09
C PRO A 407 -27.09 36.17 48.58
N LEU A 408 -27.97 37.08 48.12
CA LEU A 408 -28.26 37.27 46.70
C LEU A 408 -27.06 37.85 45.94
N GLU A 409 -26.38 38.84 46.53
CA GLU A 409 -25.19 39.46 45.96
C GLU A 409 -24.02 38.47 45.82
N GLU A 410 -23.76 37.68 46.87
CA GLU A 410 -22.70 36.66 46.88
C GLU A 410 -22.94 35.58 45.83
N GLN A 411 -24.18 35.06 45.72
CA GLN A 411 -24.54 34.06 44.71
C GLN A 411 -24.46 34.62 43.29
N TYR A 412 -24.89 35.86 43.08
CA TYR A 412 -24.78 36.52 41.77
C TYR A 412 -23.31 36.68 41.35
N PHE A 413 -22.44 37.15 42.25
CA PHE A 413 -21.02 37.34 41.96
C PHE A 413 -20.31 36.01 41.68
N ALA A 414 -20.62 34.96 42.46
CA ALA A 414 -20.09 33.63 42.24
C ALA A 414 -20.53 33.05 40.87
N ALA A 415 -21.79 33.22 40.50
CA ALA A 415 -22.30 32.78 39.20
C ALA A 415 -21.63 33.53 38.03
N ARG A 416 -21.43 34.85 38.17
CA ARG A 416 -20.72 35.66 37.18
C ARG A 416 -19.25 35.24 37.03
N GLN A 417 -18.57 34.94 38.14
CA GLN A 417 -17.19 34.47 38.11
C GLN A 417 -17.07 33.09 37.44
N ALA A 418 -17.99 32.17 37.75
CA ALA A 418 -18.03 30.85 37.11
C ALA A 418 -18.21 30.94 35.58
N VAL A 419 -19.09 31.83 35.10
CA VAL A 419 -19.26 32.08 33.65
C VAL A 419 -17.96 32.63 33.03
N ALA A 420 -17.29 33.57 33.71
CA ALA A 420 -16.04 34.15 33.22
C ALA A 420 -14.89 33.13 33.16
N ASP A 421 -14.80 32.23 34.13
CA ASP A 421 -13.78 31.16 34.16
C ASP A 421 -14.04 30.11 33.06
N LEU A 422 -15.30 29.70 32.86
CA LEU A 422 -15.69 28.79 31.77
C LEU A 422 -15.43 29.39 30.39
N LEU A 423 -15.66 30.69 30.19
CA LEU A 423 -15.32 31.39 28.95
C LEU A 423 -13.81 31.41 28.68
N ARG A 424 -12.99 31.59 29.73
CA ARG A 424 -11.53 31.57 29.61
C ARG A 424 -11.03 30.17 29.24
N GLU A 425 -11.58 29.14 29.86
CA GLU A 425 -11.24 27.74 29.58
C GLU A 425 -11.66 27.34 28.15
N GLN A 426 -12.87 27.73 27.73
CA GLN A 426 -13.35 27.51 26.37
C GLN A 426 -12.48 28.23 25.32
N GLY A 427 -12.05 29.47 25.60
CA GLY A 427 -11.14 30.21 24.72
C GLY A 427 -9.77 29.54 24.58
N ALA A 428 -9.19 29.03 25.68
CA ALA A 428 -7.92 28.31 25.65
C ALA A 428 -8.01 27.01 24.84
N LYS A 429 -9.06 26.22 25.06
CA LYS A 429 -9.31 24.95 24.34
C LYS A 429 -9.64 25.17 22.86
N ARG A 430 -10.35 26.26 22.54
CA ARG A 430 -10.65 26.64 21.15
C ARG A 430 -9.38 27.05 20.41
N ALA A 431 -8.52 27.85 21.03
CA ALA A 431 -7.23 28.22 20.46
C ALA A 431 -6.33 26.99 20.21
N GLU A 432 -6.36 25.99 21.11
CA GLU A 432 -5.65 24.72 20.93
C GLU A 432 -6.23 23.93 19.74
N LEU A 433 -7.56 23.83 19.61
CA LEU A 433 -8.22 23.16 18.48
C LEU A 433 -7.91 23.85 17.15
N ASP A 434 -7.95 25.18 17.10
CA ASP A 434 -7.67 25.96 15.89
C ASP A 434 -6.20 25.79 15.46
N ALA A 435 -5.26 25.69 16.42
CA ALA A 435 -3.85 25.41 16.13
C ALA A 435 -3.65 24.01 15.55
N VAL A 436 -4.23 22.98 16.20
CA VAL A 436 -4.13 21.57 15.76
C VAL A 436 -4.78 21.37 14.38
N SER A 437 -5.95 22.00 14.15
CA SER A 437 -6.67 21.93 12.87
C SER A 437 -5.96 22.70 11.75
N GLY A 438 -5.22 23.77 12.08
CA GLY A 438 -4.40 24.55 11.16
C GLY A 438 -3.04 23.92 10.84
N GLY A 439 -2.81 22.65 11.18
CA GLY A 439 -1.59 21.90 10.87
C GLY A 439 -0.39 22.21 11.77
N LYS A 440 -0.58 22.97 12.86
CA LYS A 440 0.45 23.28 13.85
C LYS A 440 0.21 22.51 15.15
N TRP A 441 1.11 21.59 15.48
CA TRP A 441 1.12 20.96 16.79
C TRP A 441 1.53 21.99 17.87
N VAL A 442 0.83 21.97 19.00
CA VAL A 442 1.30 22.61 20.23
C VAL A 442 2.05 21.55 21.03
N TYR A 443 3.37 21.68 21.09
CA TYR A 443 4.21 20.71 21.79
C TYR A 443 4.30 21.01 23.29
N PRO A 444 4.56 19.98 24.13
CA PRO A 444 4.77 20.16 25.56
C PRO A 444 5.91 21.15 25.88
N HIS A 445 6.04 21.52 27.16
CA HIS A 445 7.07 22.45 27.67
C HIS A 445 6.95 23.88 27.11
N GLY A 446 5.72 24.33 26.88
CA GLY A 446 5.44 25.67 26.35
C GLY A 446 5.99 25.84 24.94
N ASP A 447 5.80 24.84 24.09
CA ASP A 447 6.19 24.84 22.68
C ASP A 447 7.71 25.09 22.46
N ALA A 448 8.53 24.54 23.36
CA ALA A 448 9.99 24.66 23.27
C ALA A 448 10.54 24.05 21.98
N ALA A 449 9.98 22.92 21.52
CA ALA A 449 10.41 22.24 20.29
C ALA A 449 10.29 23.14 19.06
N THR A 450 9.14 23.79 18.86
CA THR A 450 8.90 24.76 17.78
C THR A 450 9.86 25.94 17.86
N ARG A 451 10.06 26.51 19.07
CA ARG A 451 10.99 27.62 19.27
C ARG A 451 12.44 27.26 18.93
N VAL A 452 12.89 26.07 19.31
CA VAL A 452 14.24 25.58 18.99
C VAL A 452 14.36 25.32 17.49
N ARG A 453 13.39 24.65 16.87
CA ARG A 453 13.34 24.41 15.41
C ARG A 453 13.41 25.72 14.64
N ASP A 454 12.59 26.71 14.99
CA ASP A 454 12.49 27.97 14.27
C ASP A 454 13.77 28.81 14.43
N ALA A 455 14.38 28.81 15.62
CA ALA A 455 15.68 29.44 15.85
C ALA A 455 16.81 28.77 15.04
N VAL A 456 16.81 27.43 14.96
CA VAL A 456 17.75 26.69 14.11
C VAL A 456 17.53 27.02 12.64
N ASN A 457 16.28 27.02 12.16
CA ASN A 457 15.94 27.34 10.77
C ASN A 457 16.30 28.79 10.40
N ALA A 458 16.08 29.75 11.29
CA ALA A 458 16.49 31.14 11.09
C ALA A 458 18.02 31.28 10.95
N GLU A 459 18.79 30.55 11.77
CA GLU A 459 20.25 30.53 11.65
C GLU A 459 20.71 29.90 10.33
N LEU A 460 20.09 28.78 9.91
CA LEU A 460 20.39 28.16 8.61
C LEU A 460 20.13 29.12 7.45
N GLN A 461 18.98 29.80 7.48
CA GLN A 461 18.61 30.78 6.46
C GLN A 461 19.58 31.97 6.44
N SER A 462 20.02 32.47 7.61
CA SER A 462 20.99 33.57 7.70
C SER A 462 22.36 33.25 7.06
N ARG A 463 22.69 31.96 6.97
CA ARG A 463 23.93 31.44 6.35
C ARG A 463 23.74 30.99 4.90
N GLY A 464 22.57 31.27 4.30
CA GLY A 464 22.22 30.87 2.94
C GLY A 464 21.97 29.37 2.77
N MET A 465 21.73 28.63 3.85
CA MET A 465 21.38 27.20 3.85
C MET A 465 19.87 27.03 3.83
N THR A 466 19.40 25.86 3.39
CA THR A 466 17.96 25.54 3.39
C THR A 466 17.46 25.31 4.82
N PRO A 467 16.35 25.94 5.25
CA PRO A 467 15.78 25.76 6.59
C PRO A 467 15.04 24.42 6.68
N ASP A 468 15.73 23.37 7.10
CA ASP A 468 15.26 21.98 7.07
C ASP A 468 15.33 21.27 8.42
N ALA A 469 15.34 22.02 9.52
CA ALA A 469 15.15 21.48 10.85
C ALA A 469 13.72 20.95 11.02
N LYS A 470 13.60 19.68 11.41
CA LYS A 470 12.34 18.96 11.63
C LYS A 470 12.26 18.42 13.06
N ILE A 471 11.05 18.25 13.57
CA ILE A 471 10.81 17.67 14.90
C ILE A 471 10.68 16.15 14.75
N PHE A 472 11.33 15.40 15.64
CA PHE A 472 11.49 13.95 15.47
C PHE A 472 10.17 13.18 15.34
N CYS A 473 9.14 13.48 16.14
CA CYS A 473 7.83 12.80 16.09
C CYS A 473 7.07 13.02 14.78
N GLU A 474 7.34 14.11 14.05
CA GLU A 474 6.74 14.38 12.73
C GLU A 474 7.33 13.48 11.64
N LEU A 475 8.46 12.82 11.90
CA LEU A 475 9.16 11.95 10.95
C LEU A 475 8.83 10.46 11.15
N LEU A 476 8.11 10.10 12.21
CA LEU A 476 7.83 8.71 12.57
C LEU A 476 6.39 8.34 12.25
N ALA A 477 6.18 7.07 11.93
CA ALA A 477 4.88 6.40 11.85
C ALA A 477 4.92 5.11 12.66
N VAL A 478 3.78 4.70 13.23
CA VAL A 478 3.62 3.43 13.97
C VAL A 478 2.72 2.52 13.14
N GLU A 479 3.17 1.31 12.79
CA GLU A 479 2.38 0.40 11.93
C GLU A 479 1.20 -0.25 12.66
N ASP A 480 1.43 -0.76 13.88
CA ASP A 480 0.38 -1.29 14.74
C ASP A 480 -0.04 -0.24 15.78
N GLU A 481 -1.22 0.36 15.59
CA GLU A 481 -1.76 1.41 16.47
C GLU A 481 -1.86 0.96 17.94
N SER A 482 -2.02 -0.34 18.20
CA SER A 482 -2.09 -0.86 19.57
C SER A 482 -0.78 -0.69 20.36
N TRP A 483 0.35 -0.49 19.67
CA TRP A 483 1.65 -0.20 20.28
C TRP A 483 1.95 1.29 20.41
N GLN A 484 1.14 2.17 19.84
CA GLN A 484 1.43 3.61 19.75
C GLN A 484 1.68 4.23 21.13
N ASP A 485 0.82 3.96 22.11
CA ASP A 485 0.98 4.51 23.46
C ASP A 485 2.27 4.01 24.13
N CYS A 486 2.66 2.75 23.88
CA CYS A 486 3.90 2.19 24.42
C CYS A 486 5.15 2.79 23.76
N VAL A 487 5.16 2.92 22.43
CA VAL A 487 6.22 3.57 21.66
C VAL A 487 6.41 5.02 22.11
N GLU A 488 5.31 5.76 22.19
CA GLU A 488 5.27 7.16 22.59
C GLU A 488 5.82 7.36 24.01
N ALA A 489 5.41 6.48 24.94
CA ALA A 489 5.88 6.53 26.32
C ALA A 489 7.34 6.13 26.46
N CYS A 490 7.82 5.16 25.66
CA CYS A 490 9.22 4.73 25.66
C CYS A 490 10.17 5.79 25.09
N LEU A 491 9.73 6.56 24.08
CA LEU A 491 10.51 7.66 23.51
C LEU A 491 10.52 8.91 24.42
N GLY A 492 9.46 9.15 25.20
CA GLY A 492 9.41 10.24 26.18
C GLY A 492 9.60 11.63 25.53
N ASP A 493 10.34 12.55 26.15
CA ASP A 493 10.56 13.89 25.58
C ASP A 493 11.46 13.88 24.32
N ARG A 494 12.19 12.78 24.07
CA ARG A 494 13.07 12.66 22.88
C ARG A 494 12.28 12.66 21.57
N ARG A 495 10.98 12.39 21.63
CA ARG A 495 10.03 12.57 20.52
C ARG A 495 10.05 13.98 19.93
N PHE A 496 10.44 14.96 20.73
CA PHE A 496 10.44 16.37 20.32
C PHE A 496 11.84 16.88 19.96
N ASP A 497 12.84 16.00 19.91
CA ASP A 497 14.21 16.36 19.50
C ASP A 497 14.24 16.90 18.07
N ILE A 498 15.24 17.76 17.81
CA ILE A 498 15.40 18.43 16.52
C ILE A 498 16.38 17.65 15.64
N LEU A 499 15.93 17.33 14.43
CA LEU A 499 16.70 16.68 13.39
C LEU A 499 17.05 17.68 12.28
N VAL A 500 18.33 17.74 11.92
CA VAL A 500 18.83 18.50 10.77
C VAL A 500 19.72 17.61 9.90
N PRO A 501 19.80 17.83 8.58
CA PRO A 501 20.74 17.08 7.75
C PRO A 501 22.18 17.22 8.23
N PRO A 502 23.03 16.20 8.05
CA PRO A 502 24.39 16.22 8.59
C PRO A 502 25.27 17.36 8.07
N ALA A 503 24.95 17.91 6.89
CA ALA A 503 25.64 19.08 6.34
C ALA A 503 25.34 20.36 7.15
N HIS A 504 24.17 20.44 7.78
CA HIS A 504 23.66 21.61 8.50
C HIS A 504 23.91 21.55 10.01
N TYR A 505 24.35 20.40 10.53
CA TYR A 505 24.56 20.17 11.97
C TYR A 505 25.48 21.22 12.63
N ALA A 506 26.55 21.65 11.96
CA ALA A 506 27.46 22.65 12.53
C ALA A 506 26.79 24.02 12.75
N ALA A 507 25.93 24.44 11.81
CA ALA A 507 25.16 25.68 11.92
C ALA A 507 24.03 25.53 12.95
N ALA A 508 23.29 24.41 12.93
CA ALA A 508 22.26 24.11 13.90
C ALA A 508 22.79 24.05 15.34
N LYS A 509 23.98 23.47 15.54
CA LYS A 509 24.66 23.44 16.84
C LYS A 509 24.97 24.84 17.35
N SER A 510 25.36 25.76 16.46
CA SER A 510 25.60 27.17 16.82
C SER A 510 24.33 27.83 17.35
N ALA A 511 23.20 27.66 16.65
CA ALA A 511 21.90 28.18 17.08
C ALA A 511 21.44 27.55 18.41
N PHE A 512 21.55 26.23 18.52
CA PHE A 512 21.15 25.49 19.71
C PHE A 512 21.93 25.92 20.96
N VAL A 513 23.25 26.10 20.85
CA VAL A 513 24.10 26.58 21.95
C VAL A 513 23.73 28.02 22.35
N ALA A 514 23.35 28.87 21.39
CA ALA A 514 22.94 30.25 21.67
C ALA A 514 21.63 30.34 22.49
N LEU A 515 20.75 29.35 22.38
CA LEU A 515 19.47 29.31 23.10
C LEU A 515 19.62 29.02 24.61
N LYS A 516 20.75 28.46 25.06
CA LYS A 516 21.04 28.15 26.48
C LYS A 516 19.86 27.42 27.16
N GLU A 517 19.40 27.89 28.31
CA GLU A 517 18.30 27.29 29.10
C GLU A 517 16.94 27.33 28.38
N LYS A 518 16.78 28.14 27.31
CA LYS A 518 15.50 28.26 26.60
C LYS A 518 15.12 27.03 25.79
N VAL A 519 16.04 26.07 25.60
CA VAL A 519 15.78 24.80 24.90
C VAL A 519 14.93 23.83 25.71
N GLY A 520 14.90 23.95 27.05
CA GLY A 520 14.18 23.01 27.91
C GLY A 520 14.70 21.57 27.77
N PRO A 521 13.81 20.55 27.72
CA PRO A 521 14.21 19.14 27.55
C PRO A 521 14.50 18.73 26.10
N ILE A 522 14.43 19.66 25.15
CA ILE A 522 14.60 19.39 23.72
C ILE A 522 16.09 19.26 23.38
N SER A 523 16.47 18.19 22.68
CA SER A 523 17.85 17.96 22.24
C SER A 523 18.02 18.18 20.73
N LEU A 524 19.26 18.49 20.31
CA LEU A 524 19.65 18.50 18.89
C LEU A 524 20.38 17.19 18.55
N LEU A 525 19.88 16.47 17.55
CA LEU A 525 20.44 15.17 17.16
C LEU A 525 21.79 15.33 16.45
N ASP A 526 22.80 14.56 16.91
CA ASP A 526 24.11 14.46 16.26
C ASP A 526 24.03 13.61 14.99
N THR A 527 23.46 14.19 13.93
CA THR A 527 23.26 13.50 12.66
C THR A 527 24.56 13.07 11.96
N PRO A 528 25.71 13.78 12.08
CA PRO A 528 27.01 13.24 11.67
C PRO A 528 27.45 12.00 12.46
N GLY A 529 27.21 11.97 13.77
CA GLY A 529 27.50 10.84 14.65
C GLY A 529 26.65 9.61 14.32
N ILE A 530 25.34 9.79 14.17
CA ILE A 530 24.38 8.74 13.78
C ILE A 530 24.81 8.10 12.44
N ARG A 531 25.12 8.92 11.43
CA ARG A 531 25.60 8.43 10.13
C ARG A 531 26.93 7.66 10.22
N LYS A 532 27.84 8.05 11.11
CA LYS A 532 29.15 7.37 11.31
C LYS A 532 29.03 6.07 12.10
N ALA A 533 28.01 5.95 12.95
CA ALA A 533 27.72 4.76 13.74
C ALA A 533 27.25 3.56 12.88
N ASN A 534 27.23 3.68 11.55
CA ASN A 534 26.91 2.64 10.58
C ASN A 534 27.93 1.48 10.62
N ARG A 535 27.86 0.68 11.69
CA ARG A 535 28.57 -0.58 11.90
C ARG A 535 27.53 -1.64 12.26
N ARG A 536 27.27 -2.51 11.28
CA ARG A 536 26.41 -3.70 11.35
C ARG A 536 24.92 -3.39 11.49
N THR A 537 24.21 -3.49 10.37
CA THR A 537 22.80 -3.89 10.35
C THR A 537 22.72 -5.32 10.87
N ASP A 538 22.79 -5.50 12.20
CA ASP A 538 22.18 -6.67 12.81
C ASP A 538 20.68 -6.58 12.43
N LYS A 539 20.16 -7.63 11.81
CA LYS A 539 18.73 -7.68 11.44
C LYS A 539 17.93 -7.33 12.69
N ILE A 540 17.10 -6.28 12.60
CA ILE A 540 16.17 -5.93 13.68
C ILE A 540 15.40 -7.20 14.02
N ALA A 541 15.46 -7.59 15.29
CA ALA A 541 14.73 -8.74 15.74
C ALA A 541 13.23 -8.43 15.57
N PRO A 542 12.44 -9.31 14.93
CA PRO A 542 11.04 -9.01 14.60
C PRO A 542 10.16 -8.77 15.84
N ASP A 543 10.63 -9.22 17.01
CA ASP A 543 10.06 -9.02 18.33
C ASP A 543 10.52 -7.72 19.01
N SER A 544 11.31 -6.86 18.36
CA SER A 544 11.70 -5.57 18.94
C SER A 544 10.62 -4.49 18.77
N LEU A 545 10.50 -3.60 19.76
CA LEU A 545 9.65 -2.41 19.69
C LEU A 545 10.05 -1.47 18.55
N ALA A 546 11.31 -1.50 18.11
CA ALA A 546 11.74 -0.76 16.92
C ALA A 546 11.07 -1.26 15.63
N ALA A 547 10.67 -2.54 15.56
CA ALA A 547 9.98 -3.09 14.40
C ALA A 547 8.56 -2.51 14.22
N GLN A 548 8.00 -1.88 15.26
CA GLN A 548 6.67 -1.24 15.20
C GLN A 548 6.72 0.20 14.68
N VAL A 549 7.92 0.77 14.47
CA VAL A 549 8.11 2.17 14.08
C VAL A 549 8.80 2.26 12.72
N THR A 550 8.20 3.02 11.81
CA THR A 550 8.76 3.29 10.48
C THR A 550 9.00 4.79 10.28
N SER A 551 9.90 5.13 9.35
CA SER A 551 10.21 6.52 9.01
C SER A 551 10.74 6.61 7.58
N GLU A 552 10.28 7.62 6.84
CA GLU A 552 10.82 7.94 5.51
C GLU A 552 12.22 8.56 5.58
N ASN A 553 12.64 9.06 6.75
CA ASN A 553 13.97 9.64 6.95
C ASN A 553 14.92 8.60 7.55
N PRO A 554 15.97 8.16 6.80
CA PRO A 554 16.88 7.12 7.27
C PRO A 554 17.58 7.43 8.59
N LEU A 555 17.85 8.70 8.87
CA LEU A 555 18.50 9.13 10.13
C LEU A 555 17.52 9.09 11.30
N ALA A 556 16.24 9.37 11.05
CA ALA A 556 15.19 9.26 12.06
C ALA A 556 14.90 7.79 12.38
N ALA A 557 14.80 6.93 11.37
CA ALA A 557 14.69 5.47 11.53
C ALA A 557 15.84 4.92 12.39
N GLN A 558 17.08 5.25 12.03
CA GLN A 558 18.26 4.79 12.77
C GLN A 558 18.30 5.29 14.22
N TYR A 559 17.83 6.52 14.48
CA TYR A 559 17.74 7.05 15.84
C TYR A 559 16.64 6.33 16.65
N ALA A 560 15.48 6.06 16.05
CA ALA A 560 14.41 5.28 16.66
C ALA A 560 14.90 3.86 17.01
N GLU A 561 15.58 3.18 16.08
CA GLU A 561 16.19 1.87 16.29
C GLU A 561 17.19 1.86 17.44
N THR A 562 17.99 2.93 17.59
CA THR A 562 18.97 3.04 18.67
C THR A 562 18.31 3.06 20.05
N ILE A 563 17.12 3.66 20.16
CA ILE A 563 16.38 3.80 21.42
C ILE A 563 15.51 2.57 21.69
N LEU A 564 14.77 2.12 20.67
CA LEU A 564 13.72 1.10 20.80
C LEU A 564 14.21 -0.31 20.48
N GLY A 565 15.34 -0.45 19.78
CA GLY A 565 15.83 -1.73 19.25
C GLY A 565 16.18 -2.79 20.30
N ARG A 566 16.40 -2.37 21.55
CA ARG A 566 16.71 -3.28 22.67
C ARG A 566 15.48 -3.73 23.45
N ILE A 567 14.34 -3.09 23.22
CA ILE A 567 13.09 -3.36 23.95
C ILE A 567 12.34 -4.46 23.19
N VAL A 568 12.10 -5.59 23.85
CA VAL A 568 11.34 -6.72 23.29
C VAL A 568 9.84 -6.51 23.54
N CYS A 569 9.02 -6.70 22.52
CA CYS A 569 7.57 -6.67 22.59
C CYS A 569 7.05 -7.97 23.21
N CYS A 570 6.37 -7.86 24.36
CA CYS A 570 5.73 -8.97 25.04
C CYS A 570 4.20 -8.81 25.00
N ASP A 571 3.47 -9.89 24.67
CA ASP A 571 2.01 -9.86 24.65
C ASP A 571 1.40 -9.90 26.06
N THR A 572 2.06 -10.57 27.01
CA THR A 572 1.56 -10.73 28.38
C THR A 572 2.58 -10.28 29.42
N PRO A 573 2.13 -9.72 30.57
CA PRO A 573 3.03 -9.32 31.66
C PRO A 573 3.96 -10.44 32.15
N ASP A 574 3.50 -11.69 32.12
CA ASP A 574 4.24 -12.86 32.64
C ASP A 574 5.52 -13.20 31.84
N THR A 575 5.69 -12.60 30.65
CA THR A 575 6.84 -12.84 29.78
C THR A 575 7.89 -11.72 29.84
N LEU A 576 7.62 -10.64 30.58
CA LEU A 576 8.48 -9.46 30.64
C LEU A 576 9.86 -9.77 31.24
N GLU A 577 9.92 -10.54 32.33
CA GLU A 577 11.18 -10.87 33.03
C GLU A 577 12.09 -11.82 32.24
N GLN A 578 11.60 -12.41 31.16
CA GLN A 578 12.40 -13.30 30.28
C GLN A 578 13.43 -12.52 29.46
N TYR A 579 13.26 -11.20 29.33
CA TYR A 579 14.10 -10.32 28.53
C TYR A 579 14.68 -9.18 29.39
N PRO A 580 15.93 -8.74 29.13
CA PRO A 580 16.56 -7.65 29.90
C PRO A 580 15.85 -6.29 29.80
N ASP A 581 15.27 -5.97 28.65
CA ASP A 581 14.42 -4.79 28.43
C ASP A 581 13.23 -5.21 27.56
N SER A 582 12.02 -5.04 28.06
CA SER A 582 10.80 -5.49 27.39
C SER A 582 9.61 -4.63 27.77
N ALA A 583 8.61 -4.58 26.90
CA ALA A 583 7.41 -3.80 27.14
C ALA A 583 6.15 -4.49 26.59
N THR A 584 5.00 -4.19 27.21
CA THR A 584 3.67 -4.59 26.72
C THR A 584 2.90 -3.38 26.17
N ARG A 585 1.83 -3.66 25.43
CA ARG A 585 0.85 -2.66 24.96
C ARG A 585 0.20 -1.89 26.12
N ASP A 586 0.03 -2.53 27.28
CA ASP A 586 -0.58 -1.97 28.49
C ASP A 586 0.35 -1.07 29.32
N LEU A 587 1.38 -0.48 28.69
CA LEU A 587 2.31 0.48 29.31
C LEU A 587 3.10 -0.10 30.49
N LEU A 588 3.36 -1.41 30.49
CA LEU A 588 4.31 -2.03 31.41
C LEU A 588 5.65 -2.21 30.71
N ARG A 589 6.73 -1.79 31.36
CA ARG A 589 8.09 -1.95 30.87
C ARG A 589 8.98 -2.56 31.95
N HIS A 590 9.65 -3.65 31.62
CA HIS A 590 10.68 -4.26 32.45
C HIS A 590 12.04 -3.74 31.98
N HIS A 591 12.77 -3.12 32.91
CA HIS A 591 14.18 -2.78 32.79
C HIS A 591 15.01 -3.81 33.57
N PRO A 592 16.35 -3.84 33.43
CA PRO A 592 17.18 -4.69 34.27
C PRO A 592 16.91 -4.42 35.76
N PHE A 593 16.33 -5.41 36.44
CA PHE A 593 15.96 -5.39 37.87
C PHE A 593 14.84 -4.41 38.27
N ARG A 594 14.03 -3.88 37.34
CA ARG A 594 12.95 -2.93 37.66
C ARG A 594 11.77 -3.06 36.71
N LEU A 595 10.59 -3.33 37.25
CA LEU A 595 9.32 -3.19 36.53
C LEU A 595 8.76 -1.78 36.73
N GLU A 596 8.38 -1.13 35.64
CA GLU A 596 7.84 0.23 35.62
C GLU A 596 6.51 0.27 34.88
N ARG A 597 5.55 1.05 35.39
CA ARG A 597 4.33 1.39 34.65
C ARG A 597 4.48 2.78 34.05
N LEU A 598 4.53 2.82 32.73
CA LEU A 598 4.61 4.06 31.97
C LEU A 598 3.28 4.81 32.09
N ARG A 599 3.35 6.14 32.09
CA ARG A 599 2.15 6.97 32.03
C ARG A 599 1.61 6.96 30.61
N ALA A 600 0.29 6.93 30.47
CA ALA A 600 -0.36 7.09 29.17
C ALA A 600 0.11 8.41 28.53
N PRO A 601 0.85 8.35 27.41
CA PRO A 601 1.35 9.54 26.77
C PRO A 601 0.23 10.20 25.97
N GLN A 602 0.35 11.50 25.77
CA GLN A 602 -0.36 12.13 24.66
C GLN A 602 0.33 11.71 23.35
N ARG A 603 -0.49 11.30 22.37
CA ARG A 603 -0.04 10.88 21.04
C ARG A 603 0.36 12.10 20.19
N TYR A 604 1.54 12.05 19.59
CA TYR A 604 2.12 13.07 18.72
C TYR A 604 2.77 12.49 17.45
N ILE A 605 3.02 11.18 17.41
CA ILE A 605 3.58 10.44 16.29
C ILE A 605 2.46 10.11 15.30
N GLY A 606 2.65 10.45 14.02
CA GLY A 606 1.70 10.19 12.94
C GLY A 606 0.63 11.28 12.74
N LEU A 607 0.07 11.33 11.52
CA LEU A 607 -0.99 12.29 11.15
C LEU A 607 -2.32 11.97 11.85
N ASP A 608 -2.61 10.70 12.12
CA ASP A 608 -3.85 10.27 12.79
C ASP A 608 -3.95 10.76 14.25
N ALA A 609 -2.81 10.92 14.95
CA ALA A 609 -2.78 11.48 16.30
C ALA A 609 -3.34 12.92 16.35
N ARG A 610 -3.19 13.71 15.27
CA ARG A 610 -3.78 15.06 15.17
C ARG A 610 -5.30 14.99 15.14
N ARG A 611 -5.83 14.06 14.35
CA ARG A 611 -7.27 13.86 14.18
C ARG A 611 -7.91 13.43 15.50
N THR A 612 -7.35 12.42 16.16
CA THR A 612 -7.84 11.96 17.47
C THR A 612 -7.80 13.08 18.51
N ARG A 613 -6.77 13.93 18.50
CA ARG A 613 -6.70 15.09 19.42
C ARG A 613 -7.73 16.16 19.09
N ALA A 614 -7.95 16.47 17.82
CA ALA A 614 -8.98 17.41 17.39
C ALA A 614 -10.39 16.91 17.77
N GLU A 615 -10.65 15.61 17.60
CA GLU A 615 -11.91 14.97 18.00
C GLU A 615 -12.11 15.04 19.53
N ALA A 616 -11.07 14.73 20.32
CA ALA A 616 -11.12 14.84 21.78
C ALA A 616 -11.35 16.28 22.27
N LEU A 617 -10.66 17.26 21.67
CA LEU A 617 -10.84 18.68 21.99
C LEU A 617 -12.24 19.19 21.60
N THR A 618 -12.81 18.65 20.52
CA THR A 618 -14.19 18.98 20.11
C THR A 618 -15.20 18.47 21.15
N ALA A 619 -15.04 17.22 21.62
CA ALA A 619 -15.88 16.67 22.68
C ALA A 619 -15.74 17.43 24.02
N GLU A 620 -14.52 17.83 24.39
CA GLU A 620 -14.27 18.68 25.57
C GLU A 620 -14.95 20.06 25.44
N LEU A 621 -14.91 20.68 24.27
CA LEU A 621 -15.56 21.96 23.99
C LEU A 621 -17.09 21.87 24.03
N GLU A 622 -17.68 20.77 23.57
CA GLU A 622 -19.11 20.51 23.68
C GLU A 622 -19.53 20.36 25.15
N ALA A 623 -18.78 19.59 25.93
CA ALA A 623 -19.04 19.44 27.36
C ALA A 623 -18.91 20.78 28.13
N LEU A 624 -17.92 21.61 27.78
CA LEU A 624 -17.76 22.96 28.34
C LEU A 624 -18.90 23.90 27.91
N ALA A 625 -19.39 23.79 26.67
CA ALA A 625 -20.50 24.60 26.20
C ALA A 625 -21.81 24.32 26.97
N GLU A 626 -22.09 23.06 27.30
CA GLU A 626 -23.25 22.69 28.12
C GLU A 626 -23.12 23.22 29.55
N ARG A 627 -21.94 23.08 30.18
CA ARG A 627 -21.68 23.68 31.51
C ARG A 627 -21.82 25.20 31.49
N ARG A 628 -21.35 25.87 30.43
CA ARG A 628 -21.47 27.31 30.25
C ARG A 628 -22.93 27.75 30.12
N ARG A 629 -23.74 27.05 29.31
CA ARG A 629 -25.17 27.34 29.15
C ARG A 629 -25.91 27.26 30.48
N ALA A 630 -25.63 26.24 31.29
CA ALA A 630 -26.20 26.10 32.63
C ALA A 630 -25.78 27.27 33.54
N ALA A 631 -24.49 27.63 33.56
CA ALA A 631 -23.98 28.74 34.36
C ALA A 631 -24.53 30.12 33.93
N GLU A 632 -24.62 30.38 32.62
CA GLU A 632 -25.22 31.61 32.06
C GLU A 632 -26.70 31.74 32.42
N GLN A 633 -27.45 30.63 32.43
CA GLN A 633 -28.84 30.66 32.83
C GLN A 633 -28.99 31.00 34.32
N THR A 634 -28.14 30.44 35.18
CA THR A 634 -28.13 30.78 36.61
C THR A 634 -27.74 32.24 36.86
N GLU A 635 -26.75 32.77 36.13
CA GLU A 635 -26.34 34.18 36.21
C GLU A 635 -27.48 35.11 35.80
N LYS A 636 -28.18 34.83 34.69
CA LYS A 636 -29.33 35.64 34.23
C LYS A 636 -30.46 35.67 35.24
N THR A 637 -30.80 34.53 35.86
CA THR A 637 -31.85 34.47 36.87
C THR A 637 -31.50 35.27 38.12
N LEU A 638 -30.26 35.14 38.61
CA LEU A 638 -29.78 35.87 39.78
C LEU A 638 -29.62 37.38 39.50
N LYS A 639 -29.15 37.75 38.30
CA LYS A 639 -29.03 39.14 37.87
C LYS A 639 -30.38 39.84 37.80
N ALA A 640 -31.39 39.19 37.20
CA ALA A 640 -32.74 39.76 37.11
C ALA A 640 -33.35 39.99 38.50
N ALA A 641 -33.13 39.07 39.44
CA ALA A 641 -33.56 39.21 40.83
C ALA A 641 -32.79 40.34 41.54
N TYR A 642 -31.47 40.43 41.34
CA TYR A 642 -30.63 41.48 41.92
C TYR A 642 -30.98 42.87 41.38
N ASP A 643 -31.19 43.03 40.07
CA ASP A 643 -31.59 44.30 39.45
C ASP A 643 -32.97 44.76 39.94
N GLN A 644 -33.94 43.84 40.05
CA GLN A 644 -35.27 44.14 40.59
C GLN A 644 -35.19 44.52 42.08
N TYR A 645 -34.34 43.82 42.85
CA TYR A 645 -34.08 44.12 44.25
C TYR A 645 -33.51 45.52 44.43
N GLN A 646 -32.45 45.87 43.68
CA GLN A 646 -31.80 47.18 43.72
C GLN A 646 -32.78 48.30 43.32
N ASN A 647 -33.59 48.09 42.28
CA ASN A 647 -34.59 49.07 41.84
C ASN A 647 -35.73 49.28 42.85
N ALA A 648 -36.13 48.23 43.58
CA ALA A 648 -37.17 48.32 44.59
C ALA A 648 -36.71 49.02 45.87
N LEU A 649 -35.50 48.70 46.36
CA LEU A 649 -34.95 49.23 47.61
C LEU A 649 -34.31 50.63 47.49
N ARG A 650 -33.65 50.94 46.36
CA ARG A 650 -33.06 52.28 46.13
C ARG A 650 -34.07 53.31 45.65
N GLY A 651 -35.27 52.87 45.27
CA GLY A 651 -36.38 53.73 44.87
C GLY A 651 -37.32 54.06 46.04
N LYS A 652 -38.36 54.84 45.77
CA LYS A 652 -39.43 55.15 46.73
C LYS A 652 -40.48 54.04 46.84
N THR A 653 -40.24 52.87 46.24
CA THR A 653 -41.26 51.83 46.06
C THR A 653 -41.81 51.31 47.39
N LEU A 654 -40.96 51.11 48.41
CA LEU A 654 -41.40 50.67 49.73
C LEU A 654 -42.12 51.79 50.52
N GLU A 655 -41.71 53.05 50.34
CA GLU A 655 -42.37 54.22 50.94
C GLU A 655 -43.77 54.45 50.32
N GLU A 656 -43.87 54.33 48.99
CA GLU A 656 -45.13 54.43 48.23
C GLU A 656 -46.09 53.28 48.55
N LEU A 657 -45.56 52.08 48.81
CA LEU A 657 -46.33 50.93 49.31
C LEU A 657 -46.92 51.20 50.70
N GLY A 658 -46.17 51.87 51.58
CA GLY A 658 -46.65 52.24 52.92
C GLY A 658 -47.85 53.19 52.91
N ALA A 659 -47.96 54.02 51.87
CA ALA A 659 -49.08 54.95 51.69
C ALA A 659 -50.33 54.31 51.04
N LEU A 660 -50.34 53.01 50.75
CA LEU A 660 -51.41 52.34 50.01
C LEU A 660 -52.78 52.45 50.68
N TRP A 661 -52.85 52.19 51.99
CA TRP A 661 -54.13 52.24 52.72
C TRP A 661 -54.64 53.67 52.91
N ASP A 662 -53.74 54.59 53.27
CA ASP A 662 -54.08 56.01 53.45
C ASP A 662 -54.51 56.68 52.14
N SER A 663 -53.86 56.34 51.03
CA SER A 663 -54.19 56.88 49.71
C SER A 663 -55.55 56.37 49.20
N ARG A 664 -55.91 55.11 49.45
CA ARG A 664 -57.25 54.56 49.15
C ARG A 664 -58.35 55.23 49.99
N ALA A 665 -58.09 55.46 51.27
CA ALA A 665 -59.03 56.16 52.15
C ALA A 665 -59.22 57.63 51.73
N ALA A 666 -58.13 58.34 51.44
CA ALA A 666 -58.14 59.74 51.02
C ALA A 666 -58.86 59.94 49.67
N LEU A 667 -58.68 59.03 48.71
CA LEU A 667 -59.41 59.05 47.43
C LEU A 667 -60.92 58.92 47.63
N THR A 668 -61.33 58.03 48.54
CA THR A 668 -62.75 57.81 48.84
C THR A 668 -63.38 59.05 49.48
N ALA A 669 -62.70 59.67 50.45
CA ALA A 669 -63.16 60.90 51.10
C ALA A 669 -63.21 62.11 50.16
N ALA A 670 -62.19 62.29 49.31
CA ALA A 670 -62.14 63.39 48.35
C ALA A 670 -63.28 63.28 47.30
N ARG A 671 -63.65 62.05 46.92
CA ARG A 671 -64.73 61.81 45.96
C ARG A 671 -66.09 62.20 46.52
N GLN A 672 -66.36 61.87 47.78
CA GLN A 672 -67.59 62.25 48.49
C GLN A 672 -67.70 63.78 48.66
N ALA A 673 -66.59 64.44 48.98
CA ALA A 673 -66.56 65.89 49.16
C ALA A 673 -66.79 66.68 47.86
N TYR A 674 -66.30 66.17 46.72
CA TYR A 674 -66.56 66.77 45.41
C TYR A 674 -68.05 66.65 45.03
N THR A 675 -68.65 65.47 45.19
CA THR A 675 -70.05 65.23 44.83
C THR A 675 -71.04 66.05 45.67
N ALA A 676 -70.71 66.34 46.93
CA ALA A 676 -71.57 67.15 47.81
C ALA A 676 -71.59 68.64 47.40
N GLN A 677 -70.43 69.20 47.03
CA GLN A 677 -70.33 70.60 46.59
C GLN A 677 -71.00 70.82 45.22
N GLU A 678 -70.97 69.80 44.34
CA GLU A 678 -71.58 69.82 43.01
C GLU A 678 -73.11 69.97 43.08
N GLN A 679 -73.74 69.36 44.08
CA GLN A 679 -75.18 69.48 44.31
C GLN A 679 -75.57 70.89 44.83
N GLN A 680 -74.76 71.49 45.71
CA GLN A 680 -75.04 72.83 46.25
C GLN A 680 -74.94 73.94 45.20
N LEU A 681 -74.04 73.80 44.22
CA LEU A 681 -73.90 74.76 43.12
C LEU A 681 -75.09 74.70 42.14
N ALA A 682 -75.73 73.54 42.00
CA ALA A 682 -76.87 73.35 41.09
C ALA A 682 -78.11 74.13 41.55
N ASP A 683 -78.37 74.18 42.85
CA ASP A 683 -79.55 74.84 43.44
C ASP A 683 -79.49 76.38 43.33
N CYS A 684 -78.30 76.98 43.34
CA CYS A 684 -78.13 78.44 43.26
C CYS A 684 -78.30 79.01 41.84
N ARG A 685 -78.28 78.17 40.79
CA ARG A 685 -78.31 78.60 39.38
C ARG A 685 -79.73 78.88 38.81
N GLU A 686 -80.81 78.70 39.58
CA GLU A 686 -82.20 78.83 39.09
C GLU A 686 -82.80 80.26 39.07
N ASN A 687 -82.06 81.32 39.46
CA ASN A 687 -82.58 82.69 39.57
C ASN A 687 -82.76 83.41 38.19
N PRO A 688 -83.98 83.90 37.81
CA PRO A 688 -84.28 84.45 36.48
C PRO A 688 -83.58 85.77 36.11
N MET A 689 -83.23 86.63 37.08
CA MET A 689 -82.60 87.94 36.80
C MET A 689 -81.12 87.80 36.43
N LEU A 690 -80.48 86.77 36.99
CA LEU A 690 -79.12 86.34 36.65
C LEU A 690 -79.06 85.75 35.22
N GLN A 691 -80.12 85.11 34.71
CA GLN A 691 -80.12 84.49 33.37
C GLN A 691 -79.94 85.47 32.20
N GLN A 692 -80.32 86.76 32.34
CA GLN A 692 -80.17 87.73 31.24
C GLN A 692 -78.76 88.34 31.19
N LEU A 693 -78.17 88.67 32.34
CA LEU A 693 -76.77 89.10 32.42
C LEU A 693 -75.82 87.95 32.08
N TYR A 694 -76.15 86.72 32.51
CA TYR A 694 -75.39 85.53 32.14
C TYR A 694 -75.55 85.13 30.68
N LYS A 695 -76.66 85.40 29.98
CA LYS A 695 -76.72 85.11 28.53
C LYS A 695 -75.70 85.93 27.73
N GLU A 696 -75.42 87.15 28.16
CA GLU A 696 -74.41 88.01 27.55
C GLU A 696 -72.98 87.66 27.99
N GLU A 697 -72.81 87.22 29.23
CA GLU A 697 -71.54 86.69 29.73
C GLU A 697 -71.20 85.35 29.08
N GLU A 698 -72.14 84.40 29.06
CA GLU A 698 -72.04 83.07 28.45
C GLU A 698 -71.81 83.16 26.94
N ALA A 699 -72.36 84.16 26.25
CA ALA A 699 -72.06 84.39 24.83
C ALA A 699 -70.60 84.86 24.63
N ARG A 700 -70.06 85.70 25.52
CA ARG A 700 -68.67 86.17 25.48
C ARG A 700 -67.68 85.14 26.01
N GLU A 701 -68.09 84.32 26.97
CA GLU A 701 -67.39 83.15 27.49
C GLU A 701 -67.30 82.09 26.38
N LYS A 702 -68.40 81.76 25.69
CA LYS A 702 -68.38 80.86 24.51
C LYS A 702 -67.49 81.38 23.40
N ALA A 703 -67.43 82.70 23.18
CA ALA A 703 -66.53 83.29 22.20
C ALA A 703 -65.05 83.21 22.65
N TRP A 704 -64.76 83.41 23.94
CA TRP A 704 -63.42 83.24 24.51
C TRP A 704 -63.00 81.77 24.52
N ASP A 705 -63.87 80.85 24.92
CA ASP A 705 -63.65 79.41 24.89
C ASP A 705 -63.45 78.90 23.46
N ALA A 706 -64.19 79.43 22.47
CA ALA A 706 -63.96 79.12 21.07
C ALA A 706 -62.58 79.63 20.58
N ALA A 707 -62.17 80.85 20.96
CA ALA A 707 -60.86 81.38 20.63
C ALA A 707 -59.72 80.63 21.35
N ARG A 708 -59.94 80.24 22.62
CA ARG A 708 -59.01 79.44 23.42
C ARG A 708 -58.89 78.02 22.88
N ALA A 709 -60.00 77.39 22.49
CA ALA A 709 -60.01 76.10 21.82
C ALA A 709 -59.27 76.17 20.48
N ALA A 710 -59.40 77.26 19.73
CA ALA A 710 -58.62 77.48 18.52
C ALA A 710 -57.11 77.61 18.80
N VAL A 711 -56.70 78.30 19.88
CA VAL A 711 -55.29 78.35 20.32
C VAL A 711 -54.77 76.99 20.77
N GLU A 712 -55.57 76.23 21.53
CA GLU A 712 -55.21 74.87 21.94
C GLU A 712 -55.13 73.91 20.76
N GLN A 713 -56.03 74.04 19.78
CA GLN A 713 -56.04 73.24 18.56
C GLN A 713 -54.80 73.52 17.71
N VAL A 714 -54.52 74.78 17.36
CA VAL A 714 -53.33 75.13 16.57
C VAL A 714 -52.04 74.82 17.35
N GLY A 715 -52.01 75.02 18.67
CA GLY A 715 -50.89 74.61 19.52
C GLY A 715 -50.73 73.09 19.67
N GLY A 716 -51.82 72.33 19.48
CA GLY A 716 -51.82 70.88 19.34
C GLY A 716 -51.25 70.46 17.98
N ASP A 717 -51.69 71.09 16.91
CA ASP A 717 -51.23 70.86 15.54
C ASP A 717 -49.74 71.17 15.38
N ILE A 718 -49.22 72.23 16.01
CA ILE A 718 -47.78 72.53 16.09
C ILE A 718 -47.04 71.39 16.79
N ARG A 719 -47.53 70.90 17.93
CA ARG A 719 -46.89 69.79 18.66
C ARG A 719 -46.90 68.49 17.86
N VAL A 720 -47.96 68.22 17.10
CA VAL A 720 -48.03 67.07 16.18
C VAL A 720 -47.02 67.23 15.04
N CYS A 721 -46.97 68.41 14.41
CA CYS A 721 -46.03 68.72 13.33
C CYS A 721 -44.56 68.64 13.81
N GLN A 722 -44.24 69.15 15.01
CA GLN A 722 -42.91 69.01 15.63
C GLN A 722 -42.53 67.56 15.91
N LYS A 723 -43.47 66.74 16.41
CA LYS A 723 -43.24 65.31 16.59
C LYS A 723 -43.00 64.59 15.27
N GLN A 724 -43.76 64.96 14.21
CA GLN A 724 -43.56 64.42 12.87
C GLN A 724 -42.20 64.82 12.30
N LEU A 725 -41.77 66.08 12.46
CA LEU A 725 -40.44 66.54 12.07
C LEU A 725 -39.32 65.80 12.80
N ALA A 726 -39.41 65.67 14.13
CA ALA A 726 -38.44 64.90 14.92
C ALA A 726 -38.38 63.42 14.50
N SER A 727 -39.53 62.83 14.14
CA SER A 727 -39.60 61.48 13.59
C SER A 727 -38.92 61.40 12.21
N CYS A 728 -39.20 62.34 11.31
CA CYS A 728 -38.57 62.41 9.99
C CYS A 728 -37.05 62.64 10.08
N GLU A 729 -36.57 63.44 11.04
CA GLU A 729 -35.13 63.64 11.29
C GLU A 729 -34.46 62.37 11.80
N ALA A 730 -35.12 61.63 12.70
CA ALA A 730 -34.62 60.35 13.19
C ALA A 730 -34.56 59.30 12.06
N GLU A 731 -35.58 59.22 11.21
CA GLU A 731 -35.58 58.32 10.05
C GLU A 731 -34.55 58.72 8.99
N ARG A 732 -34.33 60.02 8.77
CA ARG A 732 -33.25 60.50 7.89
C ARG A 732 -31.87 60.09 8.40
N LYS A 733 -31.59 60.25 9.69
CA LYS A 733 -30.31 59.81 10.28
C LYS A 733 -30.08 58.33 10.05
N LYS A 734 -31.11 57.51 10.25
CA LYS A 734 -31.04 56.07 9.93
C LYS A 734 -30.81 55.81 8.45
N ALA A 735 -31.48 56.54 7.55
CA ALA A 735 -31.29 56.39 6.11
C ALA A 735 -29.85 56.73 5.67
N VAL A 736 -29.26 57.81 6.23
CA VAL A 736 -27.87 58.19 5.98
C VAL A 736 -26.89 57.13 6.50
N GLU A 737 -27.07 56.64 7.73
CA GLU A 737 -26.26 55.56 8.29
C GLU A 737 -26.36 54.28 7.46
N THR A 738 -27.57 53.95 6.96
CA THR A 738 -27.82 52.78 6.11
C THR A 738 -27.14 52.92 4.75
N ALA A 739 -27.24 54.08 4.10
CA ALA A 739 -26.58 54.37 2.82
C ALA A 739 -25.05 54.33 2.93
N GLN A 740 -24.50 54.84 4.04
CA GLN A 740 -23.06 54.73 4.34
C GLN A 740 -22.64 53.27 4.46
N THR A 741 -23.41 52.47 5.22
CA THR A 741 -23.12 51.06 5.46
C THR A 741 -23.19 50.23 4.17
N SER A 742 -24.16 50.48 3.29
CA SER A 742 -24.28 49.77 2.02
C SER A 742 -23.20 50.17 0.99
N ALA A 743 -22.79 51.44 0.98
CA ALA A 743 -21.64 51.90 0.19
C ALA A 743 -20.32 51.25 0.68
N ASP A 744 -20.10 51.21 1.99
CA ASP A 744 -18.92 50.57 2.59
C ASP A 744 -18.90 49.06 2.32
N ALA A 745 -20.05 48.39 2.34
CA ALA A 745 -20.17 46.98 1.98
C ALA A 745 -19.80 46.71 0.50
N ALA A 746 -20.21 47.57 -0.42
CA ALA A 746 -19.82 47.49 -1.83
C ALA A 746 -18.30 47.70 -1.99
N ASN A 747 -17.74 48.72 -1.34
CA ASN A 747 -16.31 49.01 -1.37
C ASN A 747 -15.47 47.85 -0.80
N ALA A 748 -15.88 47.28 0.33
CA ALA A 748 -15.21 46.13 0.93
C ALA A 748 -15.25 44.89 0.02
N PHE A 749 -16.35 44.67 -0.71
CA PHE A 749 -16.47 43.57 -1.67
C PHE A 749 -15.50 43.72 -2.85
N PHE A 750 -15.42 44.91 -3.45
CA PHE A 750 -14.51 45.15 -4.58
C PHE A 750 -13.04 45.25 -4.16
N ALA A 751 -12.74 45.65 -2.93
CA ALA A 751 -11.40 45.54 -2.37
C ALA A 751 -10.91 44.09 -2.32
N LYS A 752 -11.82 43.14 -2.05
CA LYS A 752 -11.52 41.70 -2.07
C LYS A 752 -11.49 41.10 -3.48
N TYR A 753 -12.33 41.61 -4.39
CA TYR A 753 -12.44 41.12 -5.77
C TYR A 753 -12.32 42.25 -6.82
N PRO A 754 -11.14 42.86 -7.02
CA PRO A 754 -11.00 44.06 -7.84
C PRO A 754 -11.35 43.84 -9.31
N LEU A 755 -11.01 42.66 -9.85
CA LEU A 755 -11.26 42.29 -11.25
C LEU A 755 -12.74 42.12 -11.59
N LEU A 756 -13.61 41.96 -10.59
CA LEU A 756 -15.05 41.80 -10.79
C LEU A 756 -15.81 43.12 -10.85
N GLU A 757 -15.18 44.24 -10.45
CA GLU A 757 -15.85 45.55 -10.42
C GLU A 757 -16.39 46.00 -11.79
N PRO A 758 -15.64 45.90 -12.90
CA PRO A 758 -16.16 46.28 -14.22
C PRO A 758 -17.36 45.42 -14.64
N LEU A 759 -17.28 44.11 -14.41
CA LEU A 759 -18.33 43.14 -14.76
C LEU A 759 -19.59 43.35 -13.91
N ALA A 760 -19.43 43.63 -12.62
CA ALA A 760 -20.53 43.93 -11.71
C ALA A 760 -21.23 45.25 -12.07
N ARG A 761 -20.47 46.28 -12.46
CA ARG A 761 -21.01 47.56 -12.94
C ARG A 761 -21.78 47.41 -14.25
N GLU A 762 -21.25 46.63 -15.19
CA GLU A 762 -21.93 46.32 -16.45
C GLU A 762 -23.25 45.58 -16.21
N ARG A 763 -23.23 44.55 -15.35
CA ARG A 763 -24.44 43.82 -14.97
C ARG A 763 -25.45 44.70 -14.23
N TRP A 764 -24.99 45.56 -13.33
CA TRP A 764 -25.85 46.55 -12.66
C TRP A 764 -26.52 47.49 -13.67
N ALA A 765 -25.74 48.04 -14.61
CA ALA A 765 -26.27 48.90 -15.67
C ALA A 765 -27.31 48.17 -16.54
N ALA A 766 -27.08 46.90 -16.88
CA ALA A 766 -28.02 46.08 -17.62
C ALA A 766 -29.34 45.85 -16.85
N LEU A 767 -29.29 45.70 -15.52
CA LEU A 767 -30.47 45.56 -14.67
C LEU A 767 -31.28 46.86 -14.54
N SER A 768 -30.59 48.01 -14.56
CA SER A 768 -31.20 49.35 -14.49
C SER A 768 -31.92 49.76 -15.79
N GLY A 769 -31.51 49.23 -16.95
CA GLY A 769 -32.13 49.49 -18.26
C GLY A 769 -31.81 50.87 -18.88
N PRO A 770 -32.24 51.14 -20.13
CA PRO A 770 -31.72 52.26 -20.95
C PRO A 770 -31.99 53.70 -20.48
N ASP A 771 -32.78 53.94 -19.42
CA ASP A 771 -33.15 55.31 -18.98
C ASP A 771 -33.37 55.43 -17.45
N LYS A 772 -32.83 54.50 -16.64
CA LYS A 772 -33.20 54.36 -15.20
C LYS A 772 -34.72 54.33 -14.98
N ALA A 773 -35.47 53.74 -15.92
CA ALA A 773 -36.94 53.69 -15.87
C ALA A 773 -37.47 52.86 -14.70
N LYS A 774 -36.64 52.00 -14.08
CA LYS A 774 -36.99 51.23 -12.89
C LYS A 774 -36.48 51.93 -11.62
N PRO A 775 -37.29 51.99 -10.55
CA PRO A 775 -36.82 52.49 -9.26
C PRO A 775 -35.64 51.66 -8.75
N ASP A 776 -34.62 52.30 -8.17
CA ASP A 776 -33.39 51.64 -7.69
C ASP A 776 -33.69 50.49 -6.70
N ARG A 777 -34.74 50.65 -5.87
CA ARG A 777 -35.21 49.59 -4.95
C ARG A 777 -35.68 48.32 -5.67
N ALA A 778 -36.31 48.46 -6.84
CA ALA A 778 -36.75 47.32 -7.66
C ALA A 778 -35.56 46.64 -8.35
N VAL A 779 -34.54 47.42 -8.75
CA VAL A 779 -33.28 46.90 -9.30
C VAL A 779 -32.52 46.10 -8.23
N ALA A 780 -32.42 46.61 -7.00
CA ALA A 780 -31.81 45.92 -5.87
C ALA A 780 -32.52 44.59 -5.56
N GLN A 781 -33.86 44.59 -5.46
CA GLN A 781 -34.62 43.36 -5.23
C GLN A 781 -34.49 42.35 -6.37
N ALA A 782 -34.41 42.80 -7.62
CA ALA A 782 -34.19 41.90 -8.76
C ALA A 782 -32.78 41.28 -8.73
N ALA A 783 -31.76 42.07 -8.36
CA ALA A 783 -30.39 41.60 -8.21
C ALA A 783 -30.25 40.62 -7.03
N GLU A 784 -30.87 40.90 -5.88
CA GLU A 784 -30.92 40.01 -4.71
C GLU A 784 -31.65 38.68 -5.03
N LYS A 785 -32.78 38.72 -5.75
CA LYS A 785 -33.47 37.50 -6.21
C LYS A 785 -32.67 36.71 -7.24
N ALA A 786 -31.91 37.39 -8.10
CA ALA A 786 -30.99 36.72 -9.01
C ALA A 786 -29.82 36.09 -8.24
N GLN A 787 -29.39 36.71 -7.13
CA GLN A 787 -28.32 36.20 -6.29
C GLN A 787 -28.70 34.86 -5.68
N THR A 788 -29.88 34.77 -5.06
CA THR A 788 -30.34 33.52 -4.44
C THR A 788 -30.39 32.38 -5.45
N LYS A 789 -30.87 32.65 -6.68
CA LYS A 789 -30.89 31.63 -7.76
C LYS A 789 -29.50 31.20 -8.21
N LEU A 790 -28.54 32.12 -8.29
CA LEU A 790 -27.17 31.81 -8.69
C LEU A 790 -26.43 31.04 -7.59
N ASP A 791 -26.62 31.43 -6.32
CA ASP A 791 -26.05 30.74 -5.17
C ASP A 791 -26.63 29.32 -5.03
N GLU A 792 -27.95 29.15 -5.21
CA GLU A 792 -28.61 27.83 -5.26
C GLU A 792 -28.08 26.99 -6.42
N ALA A 793 -27.94 27.55 -7.62
CA ALA A 793 -27.42 26.83 -8.78
C ALA A 793 -25.95 26.41 -8.60
N LEU A 794 -25.12 27.26 -7.99
CA LEU A 794 -23.74 26.94 -7.64
C LEU A 794 -23.68 25.81 -6.60
N GLN A 795 -24.43 25.93 -5.50
CA GLN A 795 -24.47 24.91 -4.45
C GLN A 795 -24.97 23.56 -4.97
N LEU A 796 -26.03 23.57 -5.77
CA LEU A 796 -26.58 22.34 -6.36
C LEU A 796 -25.57 21.67 -7.31
N TYR A 797 -24.80 22.45 -8.05
CA TYR A 797 -23.74 21.92 -8.91
C TYR A 797 -22.54 21.39 -8.12
N LEU A 798 -22.10 22.11 -7.07
CA LEU A 798 -21.01 21.66 -6.20
C LEU A 798 -21.35 20.34 -5.51
N THR A 799 -22.47 20.29 -4.80
CA THR A 799 -22.90 19.10 -4.03
C THR A 799 -23.44 17.96 -4.90
N GLY A 800 -23.99 18.27 -6.08
CA GLY A 800 -24.63 17.29 -6.96
C GLY A 800 -23.72 16.71 -8.04
N THR A 801 -22.64 17.40 -8.40
CA THR A 801 -21.77 17.01 -9.53
C THR A 801 -20.30 16.97 -9.13
N LEU A 802 -19.73 18.10 -8.71
CA LEU A 802 -18.29 18.21 -8.45
C LEU A 802 -17.81 17.42 -7.23
N GLU A 803 -18.42 17.65 -6.06
CA GLU A 803 -18.01 17.00 -4.80
C GLU A 803 -18.18 15.48 -4.83
N PRO A 804 -19.27 14.90 -5.39
CA PRO A 804 -19.39 13.46 -5.56
C PRO A 804 -18.29 12.86 -6.44
N ALA A 805 -17.94 13.50 -7.57
CA ALA A 805 -16.89 13.04 -8.45
C ALA A 805 -15.51 13.08 -7.77
N GLN A 806 -15.21 14.18 -7.06
CA GLN A 806 -14.00 14.34 -6.26
C GLN A 806 -13.90 13.33 -5.10
N LYS A 807 -15.01 13.08 -4.40
CA LYS A 807 -15.07 12.11 -3.30
C LYS A 807 -14.85 10.68 -3.81
N ALA A 808 -15.52 10.29 -4.89
CA ALA A 808 -15.33 8.98 -5.51
C ALA A 808 -13.88 8.78 -5.97
N TYR A 809 -13.23 9.83 -6.51
CA TYR A 809 -11.82 9.79 -6.86
C TYR A 809 -10.91 9.63 -5.63
N ASN A 810 -11.13 10.43 -4.58
CA ASN A 810 -10.34 10.38 -3.35
C ASN A 810 -10.45 9.03 -2.64
N GLU A 811 -11.65 8.44 -2.60
CA GLU A 811 -11.89 7.12 -2.03
C GLU A 811 -11.18 6.02 -2.84
N ARG A 812 -11.27 6.07 -4.18
CA ARG A 812 -10.66 5.06 -5.06
C ARG A 812 -9.13 5.11 -5.05
N TYR A 813 -8.55 6.30 -4.99
CA TYR A 813 -7.09 6.50 -5.11
C TYR A 813 -6.41 6.92 -3.80
N VAL A 814 -7.13 6.91 -2.68
CA VAL A 814 -6.63 7.24 -1.33
C VAL A 814 -5.88 8.59 -1.33
N CYS A 815 -6.57 9.64 -1.76
CA CYS A 815 -6.02 11.00 -1.86
C CYS A 815 -6.72 11.95 -0.89
N ASP A 816 -5.96 12.81 -0.21
CA ASP A 816 -6.48 13.80 0.75
C ASP A 816 -6.72 15.19 0.12
N TYR A 817 -7.25 15.21 -1.11
CA TYR A 817 -7.50 16.47 -1.82
C TYR A 817 -8.79 17.15 -1.29
N PRO A 818 -8.80 18.48 -1.10
CA PRO A 818 -9.99 19.19 -0.63
C PRO A 818 -11.15 19.05 -1.62
N LEU A 819 -12.37 18.90 -1.10
CA LEU A 819 -13.58 18.89 -1.92
C LEU A 819 -14.01 20.32 -2.32
N GLY A 820 -14.79 20.41 -3.40
CA GLY A 820 -15.28 21.64 -3.99
C GLY A 820 -14.21 22.41 -4.77
N LEU A 821 -14.43 23.72 -4.93
CA LEU A 821 -13.53 24.62 -5.65
C LEU A 821 -12.17 24.80 -4.97
N ALA A 822 -12.07 24.55 -3.66
CA ALA A 822 -10.83 24.67 -2.91
C ALA A 822 -9.74 23.69 -3.36
N GLY A 823 -10.12 22.49 -3.84
CA GLY A 823 -9.20 21.48 -4.34
C GLY A 823 -9.04 21.46 -5.86
N ALA A 824 -9.81 22.25 -6.61
CA ALA A 824 -9.87 22.16 -8.07
C ALA A 824 -8.50 22.31 -8.76
N GLU A 825 -7.61 23.17 -8.25
CA GLU A 825 -6.24 23.31 -8.77
C GLU A 825 -5.38 22.05 -8.53
N GLN A 826 -5.56 21.34 -7.41
CA GLN A 826 -4.80 20.13 -7.12
C GLN A 826 -5.19 18.98 -8.07
N TYR A 827 -6.49 18.77 -8.29
CA TYR A 827 -6.97 17.80 -9.28
C TYR A 827 -6.48 18.13 -10.68
N ARG A 828 -6.47 19.41 -11.05
CA ARG A 828 -5.95 19.87 -12.36
C ARG A 828 -4.45 19.63 -12.50
N ALA A 829 -3.65 19.98 -11.50
CA ALA A 829 -2.21 19.73 -11.52
C ALA A 829 -1.90 18.24 -11.66
N GLN A 830 -2.66 17.39 -10.96
CA GLN A 830 -2.51 15.94 -11.06
C GLN A 830 -2.91 15.42 -12.43
N TYR A 831 -3.98 15.95 -13.03
CA TYR A 831 -4.38 15.61 -14.40
C TYR A 831 -3.28 15.95 -15.40
N GLU A 832 -2.76 17.18 -15.36
CA GLU A 832 -1.71 17.64 -16.27
C GLU A 832 -0.42 16.82 -16.13
N SER A 833 -0.02 16.48 -14.90
CA SER A 833 1.14 15.61 -14.65
C SER A 833 0.94 14.20 -15.24
N LEU A 834 -0.21 13.58 -14.97
CA LEU A 834 -0.50 12.22 -15.40
C LEU A 834 -0.57 12.10 -16.93
N VAL A 835 -1.18 13.09 -17.60
CA VAL A 835 -1.31 13.09 -19.06
C VAL A 835 0.01 13.40 -19.76
N ARG A 836 0.75 14.43 -19.31
CA ARG A 836 1.96 14.87 -20.03
C ARG A 836 3.21 14.06 -19.72
N ILE A 837 3.31 13.48 -18.53
CA ILE A 837 4.56 12.84 -18.09
C ILE A 837 4.37 11.34 -18.02
N ASP A 838 3.37 10.88 -17.27
CA ASP A 838 3.28 9.47 -16.92
C ASP A 838 2.71 8.63 -18.07
N LEU A 839 1.62 9.06 -18.71
CA LEU A 839 1.02 8.31 -19.82
C LEU A 839 1.95 8.18 -21.04
N GLU A 840 2.60 9.27 -21.46
CA GLU A 840 3.58 9.23 -22.55
C GLU A 840 4.76 8.31 -22.20
N ARG A 841 5.26 8.37 -20.96
CA ARG A 841 6.35 7.53 -20.50
C ARG A 841 5.98 6.05 -20.43
N TYR A 842 4.79 5.72 -19.91
CA TYR A 842 4.33 4.33 -19.85
C TYR A 842 4.05 3.77 -21.26
N ALA A 843 3.50 4.58 -22.17
CA ALA A 843 3.28 4.17 -23.55
C ALA A 843 4.60 3.88 -24.29
N ALA A 844 5.59 4.78 -24.18
CA ALA A 844 6.90 4.58 -24.78
C ALA A 844 7.64 3.37 -24.18
N ARG A 845 7.52 3.16 -22.87
CA ARG A 845 8.12 1.99 -22.21
C ARG A 845 7.45 0.69 -22.60
N LEU A 846 6.12 0.69 -22.80
CA LEU A 846 5.37 -0.46 -23.28
C LEU A 846 5.82 -0.86 -24.69
N GLU A 847 5.91 0.11 -25.60
CA GLU A 847 6.37 -0.11 -26.98
C GLU A 847 7.80 -0.68 -27.00
N GLN A 848 8.71 -0.11 -26.20
CA GLN A 848 10.07 -0.60 -26.08
C GLN A 848 10.13 -2.02 -25.51
N ALA A 849 9.38 -2.32 -24.44
CA ALA A 849 9.33 -3.65 -23.85
C ALA A 849 8.75 -4.71 -24.83
N GLN A 850 7.77 -4.33 -25.67
CA GLN A 850 7.23 -5.24 -26.69
C GLN A 850 8.28 -5.57 -27.73
N LYS A 851 9.07 -4.57 -28.13
CA LYS A 851 10.18 -4.71 -29.07
C LYS A 851 11.28 -5.62 -28.50
N ASP A 852 11.69 -5.36 -27.26
CA ASP A 852 12.75 -6.12 -26.58
C ASP A 852 12.36 -7.60 -26.37
N CYS A 853 11.10 -7.86 -26.00
CA CYS A 853 10.57 -9.22 -25.84
C CYS A 853 10.58 -10.00 -27.16
N LYS A 854 10.12 -9.38 -28.26
CA LYS A 854 10.18 -9.96 -29.61
C LYS A 854 11.61 -10.24 -30.06
N ASP A 855 12.53 -9.32 -29.78
CA ASP A 855 13.94 -9.47 -30.09
C ASP A 855 14.57 -10.66 -29.37
N ARG A 856 14.29 -10.79 -28.07
CA ARG A 856 14.79 -11.89 -27.25
C ARG A 856 14.23 -13.22 -27.71
N PHE A 857 12.92 -13.30 -28.02
CA PHE A 857 12.33 -14.52 -28.57
C PHE A 857 13.01 -15.00 -29.86
N ARG A 858 13.27 -14.09 -30.79
CA ARG A 858 13.96 -14.42 -32.05
C ARG A 858 15.38 -14.93 -31.81
N LYS A 859 16.15 -14.23 -30.98
CA LYS A 859 17.56 -14.53 -30.72
C LYS A 859 17.75 -15.79 -29.86
N ASP A 860 16.98 -15.92 -28.78
CA ASP A 860 17.22 -16.94 -27.76
C ASP A 860 16.38 -18.21 -27.96
N ILE A 861 15.24 -18.14 -28.68
CA ILE A 861 14.39 -19.30 -28.94
C ILE A 861 14.47 -19.73 -30.40
N LEU A 862 13.99 -18.91 -31.35
CA LEU A 862 13.87 -19.34 -32.75
C LEU A 862 15.23 -19.68 -33.38
N PHE A 863 16.24 -18.85 -33.17
CA PHE A 863 17.57 -19.09 -33.72
C PHE A 863 18.23 -20.34 -33.13
N ARG A 864 18.15 -20.53 -31.80
CA ARG A 864 18.73 -21.71 -31.14
C ARG A 864 18.04 -23.00 -31.58
N MET A 865 16.70 -23.02 -31.64
CA MET A 865 15.94 -24.16 -32.15
C MET A 865 16.31 -24.52 -33.60
N LYS A 866 16.48 -23.49 -34.45
CA LYS A 866 16.93 -23.68 -35.84
C LYS A 866 18.30 -24.37 -35.86
N ASP A 867 19.27 -23.88 -35.08
CA ASP A 867 20.60 -24.47 -34.98
C ASP A 867 20.56 -25.91 -34.46
N ASP A 868 19.76 -26.20 -33.44
CA ASP A 868 19.62 -27.54 -32.87
C ASP A 868 19.04 -28.55 -33.88
N ILE A 869 18.03 -28.16 -34.65
CA ILE A 869 17.47 -28.96 -35.74
C ILE A 869 18.53 -29.26 -36.81
N PHE A 870 19.33 -28.27 -37.20
CA PHE A 870 20.42 -28.47 -38.16
C PHE A 870 21.53 -29.37 -37.62
N ASN A 871 21.87 -29.22 -36.34
CA ASN A 871 22.86 -30.03 -35.64
C ASN A 871 22.41 -31.50 -35.57
N ALA A 872 21.16 -31.76 -35.20
CA ALA A 872 20.59 -33.11 -35.19
C ALA A 872 20.65 -33.77 -36.57
N ARG A 873 20.23 -33.07 -37.63
CA ARG A 873 20.33 -33.55 -39.02
C ARG A 873 21.76 -33.85 -39.44
N ARG A 874 22.73 -33.07 -38.96
CA ARG A 874 24.15 -33.35 -39.22
C ARG A 874 24.62 -34.60 -38.48
N GLN A 875 24.27 -34.76 -37.21
CA GLN A 875 24.66 -35.92 -36.40
C GLN A 875 24.17 -37.24 -37.00
N PHE A 876 22.91 -37.32 -37.42
CA PHE A 876 22.38 -38.53 -38.06
C PHE A 876 23.02 -38.82 -39.41
N ARG A 877 23.36 -37.80 -40.21
CA ARG A 877 24.15 -38.00 -41.44
C ARG A 877 25.52 -38.60 -41.16
N GLU A 878 26.18 -38.18 -40.09
CA GLU A 878 27.47 -38.76 -39.69
C GLU A 878 27.33 -40.19 -39.16
N LEU A 879 26.26 -40.46 -38.39
CA LEU A 879 25.98 -41.80 -37.84
C LEU A 879 25.62 -42.81 -38.93
N ASN A 880 24.79 -42.41 -39.90
CA ASN A 880 24.41 -43.25 -41.04
C ASN A 880 25.61 -43.68 -41.88
N LYS A 881 26.62 -42.81 -42.07
CA LYS A 881 27.86 -43.18 -42.77
C LYS A 881 28.58 -44.35 -42.11
N VAL A 882 28.51 -44.45 -40.77
CA VAL A 882 29.13 -45.56 -40.02
C VAL A 882 28.22 -46.79 -40.07
N MET A 883 26.91 -46.63 -39.87
CA MET A 883 25.96 -47.76 -39.86
C MET A 883 25.84 -48.47 -41.20
N GLU A 884 25.91 -47.75 -42.33
CA GLU A 884 25.88 -48.34 -43.68
C GLU A 884 27.09 -49.26 -43.94
N GLN A 885 28.18 -49.11 -43.19
CA GLN A 885 29.37 -49.96 -43.26
C GLN A 885 29.30 -51.18 -42.33
N LEU A 886 28.34 -51.21 -41.40
CA LEU A 886 28.14 -52.29 -40.44
C LEU A 886 27.13 -53.30 -41.00
N THR A 887 27.63 -54.43 -41.50
CA THR A 887 26.79 -55.56 -41.92
C THR A 887 26.50 -56.46 -40.73
N TYR A 888 25.22 -56.61 -40.37
CA TYR A 888 24.76 -57.54 -39.35
C TYR A 888 24.13 -58.76 -40.02
N GLY A 889 24.87 -59.87 -40.11
CA GLY A 889 24.46 -60.99 -40.96
C GLY A 889 24.29 -60.52 -42.41
N GLU A 890 23.06 -60.56 -42.91
CA GLU A 890 22.66 -60.11 -44.26
C GLU A 890 21.87 -58.78 -44.25
N GLU A 891 21.86 -58.05 -43.13
CA GLU A 891 21.08 -56.82 -42.96
C GLU A 891 21.98 -55.58 -42.75
N VAL A 892 21.57 -54.45 -43.32
CA VAL A 892 22.16 -53.12 -43.11
C VAL A 892 21.09 -52.15 -42.62
N TYR A 893 21.46 -51.31 -41.65
CA TYR A 893 20.54 -50.39 -40.97
C TYR A 893 20.90 -48.93 -41.27
N ARG A 894 19.90 -48.06 -41.44
CA ARG A 894 20.07 -46.62 -41.68
C ARG A 894 18.95 -45.81 -41.00
N PHE A 895 19.28 -44.69 -40.36
CA PHE A 895 18.30 -43.74 -39.83
C PHE A 895 17.67 -42.87 -40.92
N GLU A 896 16.38 -42.60 -40.80
CA GLU A 896 15.62 -41.68 -41.65
C GLU A 896 14.97 -40.59 -40.79
N LEU A 897 15.08 -39.34 -41.25
CA LEU A 897 14.60 -38.15 -40.55
C LEU A 897 13.65 -37.37 -41.45
N GLU A 898 12.42 -37.21 -40.99
CA GLU A 898 11.38 -36.41 -41.65
C GLU A 898 10.89 -35.31 -40.70
N PRO A 899 10.31 -34.21 -41.21
CA PRO A 899 9.53 -33.30 -40.35
C PRO A 899 8.40 -34.06 -39.64
N SER A 900 8.02 -33.58 -38.46
CA SER A 900 6.91 -34.16 -37.69
C SER A 900 5.64 -34.30 -38.53
N ARG A 901 4.94 -35.43 -38.37
CA ARG A 901 3.65 -35.70 -39.02
C ARG A 901 2.49 -34.90 -38.40
N ASP A 902 2.71 -34.24 -37.27
CA ASP A 902 1.72 -33.35 -36.66
C ASP A 902 1.57 -32.06 -37.51
N PRO A 903 0.36 -31.76 -38.02
CA PRO A 903 0.12 -30.55 -38.83
C PRO A 903 0.51 -29.24 -38.15
N GLN A 904 0.36 -29.12 -36.82
CA GLN A 904 0.68 -27.90 -36.09
C GLN A 904 2.19 -27.72 -35.93
N LEU A 905 2.91 -28.77 -35.50
CA LEU A 905 4.37 -28.74 -35.39
C LEU A 905 5.02 -28.60 -36.76
N ALA A 906 4.45 -29.16 -37.82
CA ALA A 906 4.93 -29.00 -39.18
C ALA A 906 4.82 -27.56 -39.70
N ALA A 907 3.75 -26.83 -39.33
CA ALA A 907 3.60 -25.41 -39.67
C ALA A 907 4.68 -24.56 -38.99
N PHE A 908 4.88 -24.76 -37.68
CA PHE A 908 5.92 -24.05 -36.92
C PHE A 908 7.34 -24.45 -37.32
N TYR A 909 7.55 -25.71 -37.73
CA TYR A 909 8.81 -26.16 -38.30
C TYR A 909 9.21 -25.34 -39.53
N GLN A 910 8.25 -24.99 -40.40
CA GLN A 910 8.53 -24.13 -41.56
C GLN A 910 8.92 -22.71 -41.11
N VAL A 911 8.25 -22.15 -40.10
CA VAL A 911 8.58 -20.83 -39.53
C VAL A 911 9.99 -20.78 -38.96
N ILE A 912 10.41 -21.85 -38.25
CA ILE A 912 11.74 -21.96 -37.64
C ILE A 912 12.83 -22.12 -38.72
N VAL A 913 12.58 -22.93 -39.75
CA VAL A 913 13.56 -23.30 -40.79
C VAL A 913 13.58 -22.32 -41.97
N ASP A 914 12.64 -21.37 -42.03
CA ASP A 914 12.53 -20.39 -43.11
C ASP A 914 13.86 -19.65 -43.37
N LYS A 915 14.10 -19.35 -44.67
CA LYS A 915 15.24 -18.58 -45.17
C LYS A 915 15.20 -17.12 -44.73
N GLY A 916 14.04 -16.59 -44.33
CA GLY A 916 13.89 -15.25 -43.76
C GLY A 916 14.45 -15.11 -42.33
N ASN A 917 14.65 -16.22 -41.62
CA ASN A 917 15.25 -16.24 -40.28
C ASN A 917 16.80 -16.18 -40.40
N GLN A 918 17.33 -15.03 -40.84
CA GLN A 918 18.77 -14.75 -41.01
C GLN A 918 19.39 -14.23 -39.71
N GLN A 919 20.69 -14.50 -39.52
CA GLN A 919 21.42 -14.18 -38.30
C GLN A 919 21.52 -12.66 -38.11
N MET A 920 20.94 -12.14 -37.02
CA MET A 920 21.04 -10.73 -36.63
C MET A 920 22.52 -10.36 -36.45
N THR A 921 23.02 -9.37 -37.20
CA THR A 921 24.30 -8.72 -36.87
C THR A 921 24.01 -7.53 -35.95
N ASP A 922 24.97 -7.13 -35.10
CA ASP A 922 24.82 -5.99 -34.16
C ASP A 922 24.47 -4.64 -34.83
N SER A 923 24.45 -4.60 -36.17
CA SER A 923 24.15 -3.44 -37.02
C SER A 923 22.70 -3.37 -37.52
N ASP A 924 21.90 -4.43 -37.39
CA ASP A 924 20.54 -4.46 -37.97
C ASP A 924 19.48 -4.21 -36.90
N SER A 925 18.76 -3.09 -37.00
CA SER A 925 17.60 -2.81 -36.15
C SER A 925 16.39 -3.64 -36.59
N LEU A 926 15.57 -4.09 -35.63
CA LEU A 926 14.28 -4.75 -35.88
C LEU A 926 13.41 -4.03 -36.92
N ASP A 927 13.51 -2.70 -36.98
CA ASP A 927 12.72 -1.88 -37.89
C ASP A 927 13.04 -2.15 -39.37
N ASN A 928 14.29 -2.53 -39.68
CA ASN A 928 14.69 -2.87 -41.06
C ASN A 928 14.21 -4.26 -41.49
N ILE A 929 14.06 -5.19 -40.54
CA ILE A 929 13.60 -6.56 -40.79
C ILE A 929 12.07 -6.63 -40.81
N ALA A 930 11.39 -5.94 -39.89
CA ALA A 930 9.92 -5.85 -39.89
C ALA A 930 9.38 -5.12 -41.13
N ALA A 931 10.13 -4.17 -41.69
CA ALA A 931 9.77 -3.50 -42.95
C ALA A 931 9.98 -4.37 -44.21
N THR A 932 10.72 -5.48 -44.11
CA THR A 932 11.03 -6.39 -45.23
C THR A 932 10.43 -7.79 -45.07
N ALA A 933 9.90 -8.12 -43.89
CA ALA A 933 9.22 -9.39 -43.60
C ALA A 933 7.77 -9.40 -44.11
N ASP A 934 7.30 -10.58 -44.55
CA ASP A 934 5.90 -10.78 -44.93
C ASP A 934 5.00 -10.65 -43.68
N PRO A 935 3.93 -9.82 -43.70
CA PRO A 935 2.97 -9.71 -42.61
C PRO A 935 2.37 -11.05 -42.17
N VAL A 936 2.34 -12.06 -43.07
CA VAL A 936 1.91 -13.42 -42.75
C VAL A 936 2.92 -14.14 -41.84
N TYR A 937 4.22 -13.92 -42.05
CA TYR A 937 5.29 -14.51 -41.24
C TYR A 937 5.30 -13.93 -39.82
N GLU A 938 5.14 -12.60 -39.68
CA GLU A 938 5.06 -11.95 -38.37
C GLU A 938 3.91 -12.49 -37.51
N ARG A 939 2.74 -12.70 -38.12
CA ARG A 939 1.60 -13.32 -37.42
C ARG A 939 1.90 -14.74 -36.96
N GLN A 940 2.60 -15.53 -37.78
CA GLN A 940 2.98 -16.90 -37.42
C GLN A 940 4.02 -16.94 -36.29
N VAL A 941 4.93 -15.96 -36.23
CA VAL A 941 5.88 -15.79 -35.13
C VAL A 941 5.16 -15.39 -33.84
N ASP A 942 4.20 -14.45 -33.92
CA ASP A 942 3.39 -14.04 -32.78
C ASP A 942 2.51 -15.20 -32.25
N GLU A 943 1.90 -15.99 -33.14
CA GLU A 943 1.14 -17.21 -32.77
C GLU A 943 2.03 -18.26 -32.08
N LEU A 944 3.26 -18.44 -32.54
CA LEU A 944 4.22 -19.37 -31.93
C LEU A 944 4.68 -18.88 -30.55
N MET A 945 4.96 -17.57 -30.41
CA MET A 945 5.25 -16.96 -29.11
C MET A 945 4.12 -17.18 -28.11
N GLU A 946 2.89 -16.90 -28.53
CA GLU A 946 1.73 -17.00 -27.64
C GLU A 946 1.53 -18.43 -27.13
N LYS A 947 1.65 -19.44 -28.01
CA LYS A 947 1.53 -20.85 -27.63
C LYS A 947 2.64 -21.33 -26.71
N ILE A 948 3.90 -21.00 -27.01
CA ILE A 948 5.03 -21.36 -26.15
C ILE A 948 4.86 -20.76 -24.75
N MET A 949 4.40 -19.51 -24.68
CA MET A 949 4.21 -18.82 -23.40
C MET A 949 3.02 -19.35 -22.61
N ALA A 950 1.91 -19.67 -23.28
CA ALA A 950 0.76 -20.31 -22.64
C ALA A 950 1.15 -21.65 -21.97
N ASP A 951 1.92 -22.48 -22.68
CA ASP A 951 2.41 -23.76 -22.16
C ASP A 951 3.40 -23.57 -20.99
N VAL A 952 4.26 -22.55 -21.04
CA VAL A 952 5.20 -22.23 -19.93
C VAL A 952 4.44 -21.76 -18.69
N ASP A 953 3.41 -20.93 -18.86
CA ASP A 953 2.59 -20.43 -17.76
C ASP A 953 1.73 -21.54 -17.12
N GLU A 954 1.15 -22.43 -17.92
CA GLU A 954 0.40 -23.60 -17.42
C GLU A 954 1.31 -24.53 -16.61
N ASN A 955 2.52 -24.82 -17.12
CA ASN A 955 3.52 -25.61 -16.40
C ASN A 955 4.00 -24.94 -15.11
N THR A 956 4.11 -23.60 -15.10
CA THR A 956 4.50 -22.84 -13.91
C THR A 956 3.40 -22.87 -12.84
N ARG A 957 2.12 -22.71 -13.25
CA ARG A 957 0.96 -22.83 -12.36
C ARG A 957 0.83 -24.24 -11.77
N ALA A 958 1.00 -25.28 -12.58
CA ALA A 958 0.97 -26.67 -12.11
C ALA A 958 2.05 -26.96 -11.04
N ARG A 959 3.24 -26.35 -11.17
CA ARG A 959 4.31 -26.43 -10.15
C ARG A 959 3.93 -25.73 -8.85
N GLN A 960 3.32 -24.55 -8.91
CA GLN A 960 2.89 -23.79 -7.73
C GLN A 960 1.74 -24.47 -6.98
N GLU A 961 0.86 -25.20 -7.68
CA GLU A 961 -0.22 -26.01 -7.11
C GLU A 961 0.25 -27.34 -6.48
N GLY A 962 1.55 -27.60 -6.41
CA GLY A 962 2.11 -28.80 -5.78
C GLY A 962 1.90 -30.10 -6.55
N ARG A 963 1.31 -30.04 -7.76
CA ARG A 963 1.30 -31.14 -8.73
C ARG A 963 2.69 -31.24 -9.33
N ARG A 964 3.63 -31.86 -8.62
CA ARG A 964 4.99 -32.11 -9.14
C ARG A 964 4.90 -33.08 -10.33
N PRO A 965 5.22 -32.66 -11.56
CA PRO A 965 5.60 -33.60 -12.59
C PRO A 965 7.00 -34.07 -12.22
N GLU A 966 7.17 -35.36 -11.93
CA GLU A 966 8.51 -35.94 -11.80
C GLU A 966 9.21 -35.88 -13.16
N GLY A 967 10.09 -34.89 -13.32
CA GLY A 967 10.82 -34.62 -14.56
C GLY A 967 10.22 -33.44 -15.32
N VAL A 968 11.02 -32.39 -15.51
CA VAL A 968 10.67 -31.29 -16.40
C VAL A 968 10.73 -31.81 -17.83
N THR A 969 9.64 -32.38 -18.33
CA THR A 969 9.42 -32.47 -19.78
C THR A 969 9.14 -31.05 -20.25
N LEU A 970 10.11 -30.47 -20.97
CA LEU A 970 9.92 -29.26 -21.77
C LEU A 970 8.65 -29.46 -22.63
N SER A 971 7.84 -28.41 -22.82
CA SER A 971 6.65 -28.51 -23.65
C SER A 971 7.03 -28.94 -25.08
N ASP A 972 6.10 -29.61 -25.77
CA ASP A 972 6.37 -30.15 -27.09
C ASP A 972 6.75 -29.06 -28.11
N TYR A 973 6.39 -27.79 -27.87
CA TYR A 973 6.77 -26.64 -28.71
C TYR A 973 8.17 -26.07 -28.42
N VAL A 974 8.75 -26.44 -27.28
CA VAL A 974 10.07 -25.93 -26.86
C VAL A 974 11.18 -26.95 -27.17
N ASP A 975 10.83 -28.23 -27.25
CA ASP A 975 11.76 -29.28 -27.58
C ASP A 975 11.94 -29.44 -29.10
N TYR A 976 13.08 -29.01 -29.64
CA TYR A 976 13.37 -29.13 -31.08
C TYR A 976 13.23 -30.57 -31.62
N ARG A 977 13.34 -31.59 -30.75
CA ARG A 977 13.32 -33.00 -31.13
C ARG A 977 11.92 -33.50 -31.50
N THR A 978 10.85 -32.82 -31.08
CA THR A 978 9.44 -33.15 -31.39
C THR A 978 9.04 -32.71 -32.80
N TYR A 979 9.75 -31.73 -33.34
CA TYR A 979 9.59 -31.22 -34.70
C TYR A 979 10.11 -32.17 -35.79
N LEU A 980 10.76 -33.27 -35.39
CA LEU A 980 11.32 -34.28 -36.27
C LEU A 980 10.74 -35.66 -35.94
N ASP A 981 10.41 -36.41 -36.97
CA ASP A 981 10.08 -37.83 -36.89
C ASP A 981 11.26 -38.69 -37.33
N TYR A 982 11.44 -39.82 -36.65
CA TYR A 982 12.60 -40.68 -36.79
C TYR A 982 12.17 -42.13 -37.03
N ASP A 983 12.87 -42.82 -37.94
CA ASP A 983 12.71 -44.26 -38.17
C ASP A 983 14.05 -44.93 -38.54
N ILE A 984 14.14 -46.27 -38.47
CA ILE A 984 15.27 -47.05 -39.03
C ILE A 984 14.79 -47.81 -40.24
N LYS A 985 15.48 -47.62 -41.36
CA LYS A 985 15.34 -48.40 -42.57
C LYS A 985 16.29 -49.60 -42.55
N VAL A 986 15.72 -50.80 -42.68
CA VAL A 986 16.43 -52.08 -42.77
C VAL A 986 16.51 -52.48 -44.24
N THR A 987 17.69 -52.82 -44.72
CA THR A 987 17.91 -53.33 -46.08
C THR A 987 18.58 -54.69 -46.01
N ASN A 988 17.94 -55.72 -46.59
CA ASN A 988 18.57 -57.04 -46.74
C ASN A 988 19.50 -57.02 -47.96
N THR A 989 20.77 -57.36 -47.77
CA THR A 989 21.81 -57.28 -48.82
C THR A 989 21.72 -58.41 -49.85
N VAL A 990 21.02 -59.51 -49.54
CA VAL A 990 20.87 -60.66 -50.42
C VAL A 990 19.59 -60.57 -51.26
N SER A 991 18.46 -60.19 -50.65
CA SER A 991 17.16 -60.07 -51.33
C SER A 991 16.86 -58.67 -51.88
N GLY A 992 17.58 -57.64 -51.42
CA GLY A 992 17.34 -56.24 -51.78
C GLY A 992 16.07 -55.63 -51.18
N GLN A 993 15.30 -56.39 -50.38
CA GLN A 993 14.08 -55.90 -49.75
C GLN A 993 14.39 -54.84 -48.68
N GLN A 994 13.56 -53.80 -48.66
CA GLN A 994 13.65 -52.68 -47.72
C GLN A 994 12.40 -52.61 -46.85
N ALA A 995 12.58 -52.45 -45.54
CA ALA A 995 11.48 -52.30 -44.61
C ALA A 995 11.83 -51.25 -43.53
N TYR A 996 10.80 -50.58 -43.00
CA TYR A 996 10.95 -49.67 -41.87
C TYR A 996 10.78 -50.43 -40.56
N LEU A 997 11.62 -50.13 -39.57
CA LEU A 997 11.58 -50.76 -38.26
C LEU A 997 10.20 -50.57 -37.60
N SER A 998 9.59 -49.39 -37.74
CA SER A 998 8.23 -49.12 -37.26
C SER A 998 7.15 -50.06 -37.82
N ARG A 999 7.34 -50.62 -39.02
CA ARG A 999 6.45 -51.62 -39.63
C ARG A 999 6.83 -53.04 -39.22
N VAL A 1000 8.12 -53.39 -39.25
CA VAL A 1000 8.63 -54.72 -38.90
C VAL A 1000 8.40 -55.05 -37.42
N SER A 1001 8.49 -54.06 -36.53
CA SER A 1001 8.28 -54.23 -35.09
C SER A 1001 6.84 -54.52 -34.68
N ARG A 1002 5.85 -54.30 -35.56
CA ARG A 1002 4.44 -54.67 -35.30
C ARG A 1002 4.15 -56.14 -35.62
N ASP A 1003 4.92 -56.75 -36.51
CA ASP A 1003 4.68 -58.11 -37.03
C ASP A 1003 5.64 -59.18 -36.47
N SER A 1004 6.73 -58.80 -35.81
CA SER A 1004 7.80 -59.70 -35.33
C SER A 1004 7.82 -59.92 -33.81
N SER A 1005 8.26 -61.11 -33.37
CA SER A 1005 8.45 -61.43 -31.95
C SER A 1005 9.55 -60.55 -31.33
N GLY A 1006 9.36 -60.08 -30.09
CA GLY A 1006 10.16 -59.02 -29.45
C GLY A 1006 11.69 -59.19 -29.36
N GLY A 1007 12.25 -60.32 -29.81
CA GLY A 1007 13.69 -60.54 -29.96
C GLY A 1007 14.33 -60.02 -31.24
N GLU A 1008 13.56 -59.85 -32.32
CA GLU A 1008 14.09 -59.35 -33.62
C GLU A 1008 14.35 -57.83 -33.59
N ASN A 1009 13.61 -57.10 -32.76
CA ASN A 1009 13.66 -55.65 -32.69
C ASN A 1009 14.89 -55.10 -31.96
N GLN A 1010 15.70 -55.93 -31.28
CA GLN A 1010 16.85 -55.44 -30.49
C GLN A 1010 18.15 -55.23 -31.30
N ALA A 1011 18.34 -55.94 -32.41
CA ALA A 1011 19.58 -55.87 -33.19
C ALA A 1011 19.90 -54.45 -33.74
N PRO A 1012 18.94 -53.67 -34.29
CA PRO A 1012 19.21 -52.32 -34.77
C PRO A 1012 19.75 -51.38 -33.69
N PHE A 1013 19.31 -51.55 -32.43
CA PHE A 1013 19.77 -50.74 -31.30
C PHE A 1013 21.23 -51.05 -30.94
N TYR A 1014 21.62 -52.32 -30.89
CA TYR A 1014 23.03 -52.69 -30.67
C TYR A 1014 23.93 -52.16 -31.79
N VAL A 1015 23.49 -52.24 -33.05
CA VAL A 1015 24.24 -51.69 -34.19
C VAL A 1015 24.36 -50.17 -34.09
N ALA A 1016 23.29 -49.46 -33.69
CA ALA A 1016 23.32 -48.01 -33.48
C ALA A 1016 24.29 -47.59 -32.35
N ILE A 1017 24.29 -48.31 -31.21
CA ILE A 1017 25.25 -48.05 -30.13
C ILE A 1017 26.68 -48.31 -30.60
N CYS A 1018 26.93 -49.42 -31.30
CA CYS A 1018 28.24 -49.71 -31.86
C CYS A 1018 28.69 -48.61 -32.83
N ALA A 1019 27.82 -48.16 -33.73
CA ALA A 1019 28.13 -47.08 -34.65
C ALA A 1019 28.44 -45.76 -33.91
N SER A 1020 27.70 -45.45 -32.85
CA SER A 1020 27.92 -44.26 -32.03
C SER A 1020 29.27 -44.28 -31.29
N LEU A 1021 29.68 -45.44 -30.75
CA LEU A 1021 30.96 -45.63 -30.07
C LEU A 1021 32.12 -45.71 -31.07
N LEU A 1022 31.92 -46.35 -32.22
CA LEU A 1022 32.90 -46.40 -33.31
C LEU A 1022 33.19 -45.00 -33.87
N GLN A 1023 32.18 -44.14 -33.99
CA GLN A 1023 32.40 -42.75 -34.40
C GLN A 1023 33.39 -42.02 -33.48
N ILE A 1024 33.42 -42.39 -32.19
CA ILE A 1024 34.37 -41.86 -31.21
C ILE A 1024 35.72 -42.57 -31.38
N TYR A 1025 35.73 -43.90 -31.41
CA TYR A 1025 36.94 -44.71 -31.37
C TYR A 1025 37.76 -44.70 -32.66
N GLN A 1026 37.14 -44.50 -33.84
CA GLN A 1026 37.83 -44.44 -35.13
C GLN A 1026 38.54 -43.10 -35.37
N LYS A 1027 38.24 -42.05 -34.59
CA LYS A 1027 38.91 -40.74 -34.72
C LYS A 1027 40.35 -40.75 -34.20
N SER A 1028 40.72 -41.75 -33.40
CA SER A 1028 42.06 -41.96 -32.86
C SER A 1028 42.54 -43.37 -33.17
N GLU A 1029 43.73 -43.49 -33.75
CA GLU A 1029 44.33 -44.80 -34.07
C GLU A 1029 44.64 -45.62 -32.79
N ASN A 1030 44.87 -44.96 -31.66
CA ASN A 1030 45.17 -45.58 -30.37
C ASN A 1030 44.12 -45.19 -29.31
N SER A 1031 43.01 -45.94 -29.23
CA SER A 1031 41.90 -45.73 -28.29
C SER A 1031 41.51 -47.01 -27.53
N ILE A 1032 40.74 -46.88 -26.43
CA ILE A 1032 40.32 -47.98 -25.52
C ILE A 1032 39.37 -49.01 -26.16
N ARG A 1033 38.63 -48.65 -27.21
CA ARG A 1033 37.64 -49.50 -27.94
C ARG A 1033 36.80 -50.44 -27.06
N LEU A 1034 36.46 -50.00 -25.85
CA LEU A 1034 35.78 -50.82 -24.83
C LEU A 1034 34.25 -50.65 -24.91
N VAL A 1035 33.52 -51.75 -24.77
CA VAL A 1035 32.06 -51.80 -24.71
C VAL A 1035 31.66 -52.63 -23.50
N LEU A 1036 30.78 -52.08 -22.67
CA LEU A 1036 30.24 -52.75 -21.49
C LEU A 1036 28.76 -53.06 -21.76
N LEU A 1037 28.36 -54.33 -21.71
CA LEU A 1037 26.98 -54.73 -21.91
C LEU A 1037 26.47 -55.49 -20.69
N ASP A 1038 25.49 -54.90 -20.00
CA ASP A 1038 24.77 -55.53 -18.90
C ASP A 1038 23.49 -56.19 -19.40
N GLU A 1039 23.16 -57.37 -18.86
CA GLU A 1039 22.00 -58.18 -19.27
C GLU A 1039 21.90 -58.35 -20.80
N ALA A 1040 23.05 -58.56 -21.44
CA ALA A 1040 23.16 -58.65 -22.89
C ALA A 1040 22.34 -59.82 -23.44
N PHE A 1041 21.66 -59.60 -24.56
CA PHE A 1041 20.96 -60.62 -25.34
C PHE A 1041 19.80 -61.37 -24.64
N SER A 1042 19.28 -60.84 -23.53
CA SER A 1042 18.15 -61.40 -22.77
C SER A 1042 16.95 -61.80 -23.66
N LYS A 1043 16.53 -60.91 -24.57
CA LYS A 1043 15.38 -61.09 -25.48
C LYS A 1043 15.76 -61.59 -26.88
N MET A 1044 17.05 -61.68 -27.20
CA MET A 1044 17.54 -62.10 -28.52
C MET A 1044 17.61 -63.63 -28.65
N THR A 1045 17.29 -64.18 -29.83
CA THR A 1045 17.43 -65.62 -30.12
C THR A 1045 18.89 -66.00 -30.37
N SER A 1046 19.27 -67.25 -30.10
CA SER A 1046 20.66 -67.73 -30.26
C SER A 1046 21.23 -67.51 -31.67
N ASP A 1047 20.38 -67.61 -32.70
CA ASP A 1047 20.76 -67.45 -34.10
C ASP A 1047 21.13 -66.00 -34.46
N ARG A 1048 20.58 -65.02 -33.72
CA ARG A 1048 20.85 -63.58 -33.86
C ARG A 1048 22.03 -63.13 -32.98
N ILE A 1049 22.30 -63.81 -31.86
CA ILE A 1049 23.46 -63.52 -30.99
C ILE A 1049 24.78 -63.76 -31.74
N ARG A 1050 24.84 -64.82 -32.56
CA ARG A 1050 26.07 -65.17 -33.29
C ARG A 1050 26.58 -64.05 -34.21
N PRO A 1051 25.77 -63.49 -35.15
CA PRO A 1051 26.20 -62.37 -35.98
C PRO A 1051 26.64 -61.14 -35.17
N MET A 1052 26.03 -60.87 -34.01
CA MET A 1052 26.47 -59.78 -33.12
C MET A 1052 27.87 -60.04 -32.54
N MET A 1053 28.15 -61.26 -32.10
CA MET A 1053 29.47 -61.64 -31.56
C MET A 1053 30.56 -61.58 -32.63
N GLU A 1054 30.24 -62.01 -33.86
CA GLU A 1054 31.14 -61.88 -35.02
C GLU A 1054 31.38 -60.40 -35.38
N LEU A 1055 30.36 -59.56 -35.31
CA LEU A 1055 30.46 -58.12 -35.53
C LEU A 1055 31.42 -57.46 -34.51
N PHE A 1056 31.29 -57.76 -33.22
CA PHE A 1056 32.20 -57.22 -32.18
C PHE A 1056 33.66 -57.59 -32.46
N ARG A 1057 33.91 -58.83 -32.88
CA ARG A 1057 35.26 -59.31 -33.20
C ARG A 1057 35.81 -58.63 -34.45
N ARG A 1058 35.01 -58.49 -35.51
CA ARG A 1058 35.39 -57.79 -36.76
C ARG A 1058 35.76 -56.32 -36.51
N LEU A 1059 35.02 -55.67 -35.62
CA LEU A 1059 35.24 -54.26 -35.27
C LEU A 1059 36.40 -54.04 -34.29
N GLN A 1060 37.08 -55.12 -33.85
CA GLN A 1060 38.14 -55.07 -32.84
C GLN A 1060 37.69 -54.34 -31.57
N LEU A 1061 36.44 -54.58 -31.14
CA LEU A 1061 35.93 -54.04 -29.88
C LEU A 1061 36.34 -54.96 -28.73
N GLN A 1062 36.75 -54.37 -27.62
CA GLN A 1062 36.87 -55.08 -26.35
C GLN A 1062 35.52 -55.06 -25.66
N VAL A 1063 34.92 -56.22 -25.40
CA VAL A 1063 33.57 -56.33 -24.84
C VAL A 1063 33.58 -57.07 -23.51
N LEU A 1064 33.00 -56.45 -22.48
CA LEU A 1064 32.66 -57.08 -21.21
C LEU A 1064 31.16 -57.37 -21.20
N LEU A 1065 30.80 -58.64 -21.19
CA LEU A 1065 29.43 -59.14 -21.33
C LEU A 1065 28.93 -59.72 -20.00
N ILE A 1066 27.74 -59.32 -19.58
CA ILE A 1066 27.00 -59.96 -18.49
C ILE A 1066 25.67 -60.47 -19.04
N SER A 1067 25.36 -61.75 -18.81
CA SER A 1067 24.09 -62.35 -19.23
C SER A 1067 23.64 -63.42 -18.24
N THR A 1068 22.38 -63.84 -18.35
CA THR A 1068 21.84 -65.01 -17.64
C THR A 1068 22.48 -66.31 -18.12
N VAL A 1069 22.38 -67.36 -17.29
CA VAL A 1069 22.93 -68.69 -17.57
C VAL A 1069 22.29 -69.32 -18.81
N GLU A 1070 21.04 -68.99 -19.12
CA GLU A 1070 20.25 -69.54 -20.23
C GLU A 1070 20.87 -69.26 -21.61
N LYS A 1071 21.54 -68.11 -21.78
CA LYS A 1071 22.17 -67.71 -23.05
C LYS A 1071 23.65 -68.11 -23.14
N SER A 1072 24.18 -68.75 -22.10
CA SER A 1072 25.61 -69.08 -22.02
C SER A 1072 26.10 -69.96 -23.16
N THR A 1073 25.28 -70.90 -23.63
CA THR A 1073 25.62 -71.83 -24.72
C THR A 1073 25.84 -71.12 -26.06
N ALA A 1074 25.17 -70.00 -26.31
CA ALA A 1074 25.30 -69.21 -27.54
C ALA A 1074 26.47 -68.21 -27.47
N ILE A 1075 26.77 -67.67 -26.28
CA ILE A 1075 27.76 -66.59 -26.08
C ILE A 1075 29.16 -67.15 -25.82
N GLN A 1076 29.27 -68.17 -24.95
CA GLN A 1076 30.55 -68.72 -24.46
C GLN A 1076 31.52 -69.13 -25.58
N PRO A 1077 31.10 -69.78 -26.69
CA PRO A 1077 32.04 -70.21 -27.75
C PRO A 1077 32.84 -69.07 -28.41
N TYR A 1078 32.34 -67.83 -28.33
CA TYR A 1078 32.98 -66.67 -28.93
C TYR A 1078 33.84 -65.87 -27.95
N CYS A 1079 33.76 -66.18 -26.65
CA CYS A 1079 34.43 -65.44 -25.58
C CYS A 1079 35.82 -66.02 -25.29
N ASP A 1080 36.79 -65.14 -25.05
CA ASP A 1080 38.17 -65.54 -24.75
C ASP A 1080 38.32 -65.97 -23.28
N ILE A 1081 37.59 -65.30 -22.38
CA ILE A 1081 37.57 -65.62 -20.95
C ILE A 1081 36.12 -65.65 -20.47
N THR A 1082 35.77 -66.67 -19.69
CA THR A 1082 34.47 -66.77 -19.00
C THR A 1082 34.69 -66.86 -17.49
N TYR A 1083 34.04 -66.01 -16.72
CA TYR A 1083 34.04 -66.05 -15.25
C TYR A 1083 32.67 -66.49 -14.72
N SER A 1084 32.71 -67.30 -13.66
CA SER A 1084 31.54 -67.58 -12.83
C SER A 1084 31.63 -66.78 -11.53
N ILE A 1085 30.55 -66.10 -11.17
CA ILE A 1085 30.43 -65.33 -9.93
C ILE A 1085 29.51 -66.09 -8.99
N VAL A 1086 30.08 -66.53 -7.86
CA VAL A 1086 29.39 -67.36 -6.86
C VAL A 1086 29.41 -66.63 -5.52
N ARG A 1087 28.29 -66.70 -4.79
CA ARG A 1087 28.19 -66.20 -3.42
C ARG A 1087 28.75 -67.25 -2.47
N HIS A 1088 29.74 -66.88 -1.65
CA HIS A 1088 30.34 -67.73 -0.62
C HIS A 1088 30.17 -67.05 0.74
N GLY A 1089 29.12 -67.44 1.49
CA GLY A 1089 28.70 -66.75 2.71
C GLY A 1089 28.22 -65.31 2.42
N ASP A 1090 28.85 -64.34 3.07
CA ASP A 1090 28.55 -62.91 2.92
C ASP A 1090 29.44 -62.19 1.89
N ALA A 1091 30.38 -62.89 1.27
CA ALA A 1091 31.27 -62.38 0.23
C ALA A 1091 31.02 -63.04 -1.13
N ASN A 1092 31.34 -62.33 -2.21
CA ASN A 1092 31.29 -62.86 -3.57
C ASN A 1092 32.69 -63.25 -4.04
N ALA A 1093 32.80 -64.42 -4.66
CA ALA A 1093 34.03 -64.90 -5.29
C ALA A 1093 33.86 -64.92 -6.82
N ILE A 1094 34.93 -64.59 -7.53
CA ILE A 1094 35.00 -64.65 -8.99
C ILE A 1094 36.05 -65.70 -9.35
N ALA A 1095 35.67 -66.70 -10.15
CA ALA A 1095 36.58 -67.75 -10.59
C ALA A 1095 36.41 -68.03 -12.09
N PRO A 1096 37.49 -68.36 -12.82
CA PRO A 1096 37.39 -68.78 -14.22
C PRO A 1096 36.47 -70.01 -14.36
N PHE A 1097 35.59 -69.98 -15.34
CA PHE A 1097 34.68 -71.09 -15.65
C PHE A 1097 35.22 -71.87 -16.83
N TYR A 1098 35.77 -73.05 -16.57
CA TYR A 1098 36.22 -73.99 -17.60
C TYR A 1098 35.16 -75.06 -17.84
N ARG A 1099 34.76 -75.24 -19.10
CA ARG A 1099 33.95 -76.39 -19.49
C ARG A 1099 34.86 -77.61 -19.53
N LEU A 1100 34.65 -78.57 -18.64
CA LEU A 1100 35.33 -79.86 -18.71
C LEU A 1100 34.97 -80.52 -20.05
N THR A 1101 35.94 -80.60 -20.95
CA THR A 1101 35.83 -81.41 -22.16
C THR A 1101 36.38 -82.78 -21.77
N PRO A 1102 35.63 -83.89 -21.90
CA PRO A 1102 36.19 -85.21 -21.63
C PRO A 1102 37.40 -85.45 -22.56
N PRO A 1103 38.47 -86.12 -22.09
CA PRO A 1103 39.63 -86.40 -22.94
C PRO A 1103 39.16 -87.20 -24.16
N ALA A 1104 39.64 -86.82 -25.34
CA ALA A 1104 39.41 -87.55 -26.57
C ALA A 1104 39.92 -89.00 -26.39
N PRO A 1105 39.17 -90.03 -26.79
CA PRO A 1105 39.66 -91.40 -26.75
C PRO A 1105 40.89 -91.53 -27.66
N GLU A 1106 41.95 -92.15 -27.13
CA GLU A 1106 43.11 -92.60 -27.91
C GLU A 1106 42.62 -93.46 -29.08
N THR A 1107 42.64 -92.91 -30.30
CA THR A 1107 42.48 -93.71 -31.50
C THR A 1107 43.82 -94.30 -31.86
N GLU A 1108 43.90 -95.62 -31.72
CA GLU A 1108 44.94 -96.52 -32.21
C GLU A 1108 45.43 -96.12 -33.61
N GLU A 1109 46.75 -96.06 -33.77
CA GLU A 1109 47.41 -95.97 -35.07
C GLU A 1109 47.05 -97.17 -35.96
N PRO A 1110 46.59 -96.96 -37.20
CA PRO A 1110 46.75 -97.94 -38.25
C PRO A 1110 48.12 -97.73 -38.90
N GLN A 1111 49.00 -98.71 -38.71
CA GLN A 1111 50.18 -98.90 -39.54
C GLN A 1111 49.81 -98.83 -41.03
N LYS A 1112 50.45 -97.94 -41.78
CA LYS A 1112 50.71 -98.14 -43.20
C LYS A 1112 52.13 -97.72 -43.52
N GLU A 1113 52.86 -98.71 -44.01
CA GLU A 1113 54.08 -98.63 -44.79
C GLU A 1113 53.98 -97.52 -45.86
N ASN A 1114 55.02 -96.70 -45.99
CA ASN A 1114 55.95 -96.84 -47.11
C ASN A 1114 57.14 -95.88 -46.99
N GLU A 1115 58.30 -96.49 -47.22
CA GLU A 1115 59.57 -95.88 -47.61
C GLU A 1115 59.39 -95.03 -48.89
N ASP A 1116 60.00 -93.84 -48.90
CA ASP A 1116 61.06 -93.42 -49.85
C ASP A 1116 61.06 -91.90 -50.11
N GLU A 1117 62.28 -91.35 -49.97
CA GLU A 1117 62.82 -90.00 -50.26
C GLU A 1117 62.44 -88.78 -49.40
#